data_AF-A0AAN9BQ42-F1
#
_entry.id   AF-A0AAN9BQ42-F1
#
_cell.length_a   1.000
_cell.length_b   1.000
_cell.length_c   1.000
_cell.angle_alpha   90.00
_cell.angle_beta   90.00
_cell.angle_gamma   90.00
#
_symmetry.space_group_name_H-M   'P 1'
#
loop_
_entity.id
_entity.type
_entity.pdbx_description
1 polymer ?
#
loop_
_entity_poly.entity_id
_entity_poly.type
_entity_poly.pdbx_seq_one_letter_code
_entity_poly.pdbx_strand_id
1 'polypeptide(L)'
;MFPSPLCFQKTNQAVVVSGMFYVALDGQGSLQPVLKRNVLTEVAGESEELGSFSLKFPRAKTENQKGSHLITYAPNLAQLTDTTKASMRVEAWDKARTQPYFTLGGRLVPKDAPGVNFIIKEVTGTLPLEMEIIFESGSFHNRPNTLEGEVFSAALKTHVGAFNKKFTDIFQLEKKGYGEKEIHVAKAALSNMIGSIGYFYGSSLVQSEYNKEPVNYWEAPLFSGVPSRPFFPRGFLWDEGFHNLLISRWDEGLSLEIIGHWLDLMNTEGWIPREQILGVEARAKVPAEFVVQRNKNANPPTFFLPLKKLIHKMVGSTNSRDQGYLEALYPRLKTWYSWYNTSQVGSAGSTYRWRGRDAKAVNQLNPLTLTSGLDDYPRASHPTDDERHVDLRCWMALASGVMAEIAKSLNKDWQEYAATHQLLTDNTLLDSLHWSEKGQQYSDYGLHSDRVKLEKPPPPPHLQPGQRPPDLPKIRVTVSQPKQKFVDAFGYVSLFPFLLKIVNSDSPKLYKILTDLKDPGLLWSEYGLRSLARLNKLYNRFNTEHDPPYWRGPIWINMNYLALGALHHYAHTSGPYKELAGEIYNDLRANLVKNMVKEFQRTGYIWENYSDKTGEGKGSHPFTGWSALLVLIMGEVY
;
A
#
# COMPACT_ATOMS: atom_id res chain seq x y z
N MET A 1 -1.35 -34.74 -20.10
CA MET A 1 -0.57 -34.27 -21.26
C MET A 1 -0.68 -32.76 -21.29
N PHE A 2 0.25 -32.06 -20.65
CA PHE A 2 0.31 -30.60 -20.67
C PHE A 2 1.06 -30.16 -21.94
N PRO A 3 0.71 -29.03 -22.58
CA PRO A 3 1.49 -28.53 -23.70
C PRO A 3 2.88 -28.12 -23.20
N SER A 4 3.90 -28.59 -23.91
CA SER A 4 5.30 -28.15 -23.78
C SER A 4 5.40 -26.62 -23.70
N PRO A 5 6.39 -26.06 -22.98
CA PRO A 5 6.68 -24.64 -23.11
C PRO A 5 6.89 -24.34 -24.59
N LEU A 6 6.23 -23.27 -25.06
CA LEU A 6 6.45 -22.71 -26.38
C LEU A 6 7.96 -22.50 -26.55
N CYS A 7 8.58 -23.42 -27.27
CA CYS A 7 9.93 -23.28 -27.77
C CYS A 7 9.85 -22.12 -28.76
N PHE A 8 10.14 -20.91 -28.29
CA PHE A 8 10.41 -19.78 -29.19
C PHE A 8 11.49 -20.27 -30.14
N GLN A 9 11.12 -20.56 -31.39
CA GLN A 9 12.09 -20.64 -32.46
C GLN A 9 12.87 -19.33 -32.39
N LYS A 10 14.17 -19.41 -32.12
CA LYS A 10 15.08 -18.28 -32.30
C LYS A 10 15.03 -17.94 -33.78
N THR A 11 14.10 -17.07 -34.17
CA THR A 11 14.18 -16.38 -35.43
C THR A 11 15.46 -15.55 -35.35
N ASN A 12 16.36 -15.74 -36.31
CA ASN A 12 17.61 -14.98 -36.45
C ASN A 12 17.36 -13.50 -36.83
N GLN A 13 16.17 -12.96 -36.53
CA GLN A 13 15.78 -11.60 -36.82
C GLN A 13 16.23 -10.71 -35.66
N ALA A 14 17.02 -9.68 -35.98
CA ALA A 14 17.39 -8.66 -35.02
C ALA A 14 16.13 -8.01 -34.44
N VAL A 15 15.97 -8.06 -33.12
CA VAL A 15 14.86 -7.42 -32.43
C VAL A 15 15.09 -5.91 -32.45
N VAL A 16 14.18 -5.18 -33.07
CA VAL A 16 14.22 -3.71 -33.15
C VAL A 16 13.35 -3.13 -32.04
N VAL A 17 13.89 -2.20 -31.28
CA VAL A 17 13.23 -1.56 -30.12
C VAL A 17 13.34 -0.05 -30.23
N SER A 18 12.26 0.65 -29.90
CA SER A 18 12.20 2.12 -29.82
C SER A 18 12.11 2.56 -28.36
N GLY A 19 13.13 3.30 -27.89
CA GLY A 19 13.12 4.00 -26.61
C GLY A 19 12.73 5.46 -26.79
N MET A 20 11.78 5.95 -25.98
CA MET A 20 11.33 7.35 -25.97
C MET A 20 11.68 7.99 -24.64
N PHE A 21 12.43 9.08 -24.68
CA PHE A 21 12.92 9.81 -23.51
C PHE A 21 12.41 11.24 -23.57
N TYR A 22 11.76 11.72 -22.52
CA TYR A 22 11.07 13.00 -22.58
C TYR A 22 11.39 13.91 -21.41
N VAL A 23 11.14 15.20 -21.65
CA VAL A 23 11.07 16.26 -20.63
C VAL A 23 9.82 17.08 -20.89
N ALA A 24 9.07 17.35 -19.83
CA ALA A 24 7.88 18.18 -19.86
C ALA A 24 7.92 19.19 -18.71
N LEU A 25 7.43 20.40 -18.94
CA LEU A 25 7.20 21.38 -17.87
C LEU A 25 5.81 21.20 -17.29
N ASP A 26 5.68 21.46 -15.99
CA ASP A 26 4.41 21.54 -15.29
C ASP A 26 4.20 22.97 -14.81
N GLY A 27 3.55 23.79 -15.64
CA GLY A 27 3.23 25.19 -15.33
C GLY A 27 4.30 26.20 -15.78
N GLN A 28 5.49 26.21 -15.15
CA GLN A 28 6.51 27.25 -15.35
C GLN A 28 7.82 26.74 -15.98
N GLY A 29 8.65 27.69 -16.40
CA GLY A 29 9.98 27.42 -16.95
C GLY A 29 10.04 27.52 -18.48
N SER A 30 11.17 27.10 -19.05
CA SER A 30 11.37 27.06 -20.49
C SER A 30 12.18 25.84 -20.92
N LEU A 31 11.93 25.36 -22.14
CA LEU A 31 12.68 24.27 -22.77
C LEU A 31 13.16 24.70 -24.17
N GLN A 32 14.47 24.61 -24.39
CA GLN A 32 15.11 24.93 -25.65
C GLN A 32 15.81 23.70 -26.24
N PRO A 33 15.32 23.15 -27.37
CA PRO A 33 15.96 22.02 -28.04
C PRO A 33 17.23 22.45 -28.76
N VAL A 34 18.29 21.64 -28.64
CA VAL A 34 19.55 21.80 -29.36
C VAL A 34 19.64 20.70 -30.43
N LEU A 35 19.55 21.11 -31.70
CA LEU A 35 19.59 20.23 -32.87
C LEU A 35 20.94 20.33 -33.59
N LYS A 36 21.60 19.18 -33.81
CA LYS A 36 22.80 19.08 -34.68
C LYS A 36 22.45 18.23 -35.90
N ARG A 37 22.49 18.81 -37.11
CA ARG A 37 22.08 18.13 -38.36
C ARG A 37 20.69 17.46 -38.24
N ASN A 38 19.73 18.19 -37.67
CA ASN A 38 18.37 17.72 -37.38
C ASN A 38 18.24 16.59 -36.34
N VAL A 39 19.33 16.25 -35.63
CA VAL A 39 19.33 15.30 -34.52
C VAL A 39 19.25 16.07 -33.20
N LEU A 40 18.25 15.78 -32.38
CA LEU A 40 18.16 16.28 -31.01
C LEU A 40 19.28 15.67 -30.17
N THR A 41 20.21 16.52 -29.71
CA THR A 41 21.37 16.11 -28.90
C THR A 41 21.28 16.60 -27.46
N GLU A 42 20.52 17.67 -27.21
CA GLU A 42 20.38 18.27 -25.89
C GLU A 42 19.08 19.06 -25.79
N VAL A 43 18.55 19.18 -24.58
CA VAL A 43 17.52 20.16 -24.21
C VAL A 43 18.10 21.01 -23.08
N ALA A 44 18.28 22.29 -23.34
CA ALA A 44 18.54 23.27 -22.30
C ALA A 44 17.21 23.68 -21.67
N GLY A 45 17.16 23.77 -20.35
CA GLY A 45 15.96 24.17 -19.64
C GLY A 45 16.24 25.10 -18.49
N GLU A 46 15.20 25.78 -18.05
CA GLU A 46 15.23 26.66 -16.88
C GLU A 46 13.88 26.54 -16.16
N SER A 47 13.93 26.52 -14.84
CA SER A 47 12.74 26.57 -13.97
C SER A 47 13.09 27.33 -12.70
N GLU A 48 12.09 27.87 -12.01
CA GLU A 48 12.30 28.64 -10.79
C GLU A 48 13.02 27.83 -9.69
N GLU A 49 12.69 26.55 -9.52
CA GLU A 49 13.23 25.72 -8.44
C GLU A 49 14.55 25.03 -8.81
N LEU A 50 14.74 24.60 -10.07
CA LEU A 50 15.97 23.93 -10.50
C LEU A 50 17.04 24.90 -11.02
N GLY A 51 16.66 26.16 -11.29
CA GLY A 51 17.47 27.08 -12.08
C GLY A 51 17.70 26.57 -13.50
N SER A 52 18.83 26.94 -14.10
CA SER A 52 19.24 26.42 -15.41
C SER A 52 19.71 24.97 -15.32
N PHE A 53 19.38 24.17 -16.33
CA PHE A 53 19.79 22.78 -16.46
C PHE A 53 19.97 22.36 -17.92
N SER A 54 20.65 21.24 -18.13
CA SER A 54 20.75 20.59 -19.44
C SER A 54 20.44 19.10 -19.35
N LEU A 55 19.70 18.61 -20.34
CA LEU A 55 19.44 17.19 -20.60
C LEU A 55 20.14 16.79 -21.89
N LYS A 56 21.19 15.97 -21.79
CA LYS A 56 21.99 15.53 -22.94
C LYS A 56 21.63 14.10 -23.33
N PHE A 57 21.62 13.85 -24.64
CA PHE A 57 21.30 12.57 -25.25
C PHE A 57 22.50 12.07 -26.05
N PRO A 58 23.50 11.43 -25.41
CA PRO A 58 24.58 10.72 -26.09
C PRO A 58 24.08 9.73 -27.15
N ARG A 59 24.95 9.35 -28.08
CA ARG A 59 24.60 8.34 -29.08
C ARG A 59 24.46 6.97 -28.41
N ALA A 60 23.35 6.27 -28.65
CA ALA A 60 23.14 4.93 -28.13
C ALA A 60 24.20 3.94 -28.68
N LYS A 61 24.60 2.96 -27.86
CA LYS A 61 25.45 1.85 -28.26
C LYS A 61 24.56 0.71 -28.76
N THR A 62 24.60 0.48 -30.07
CA THR A 62 23.91 -0.60 -30.79
C THR A 62 24.53 -0.70 -32.19
N GLU A 63 24.35 -1.83 -32.88
CA GLU A 63 24.84 -2.02 -34.25
C GLU A 63 24.23 -0.99 -35.21
N ASN A 64 22.91 -0.79 -35.14
CA ASN A 64 22.17 0.11 -36.02
C ASN A 64 21.17 0.92 -35.19
N GLN A 65 21.09 2.23 -35.45
CA GLN A 65 20.09 3.10 -34.82
C GLN A 65 19.53 4.14 -35.79
N LYS A 66 18.27 4.50 -35.56
CA LYS A 66 17.59 5.67 -36.12
C LYS A 66 17.12 6.54 -34.97
N GLY A 67 17.15 7.85 -35.18
CA GLY A 67 16.72 8.82 -34.18
C GLY A 67 15.66 9.75 -34.75
N SER A 68 14.69 10.06 -33.91
CA SER A 68 13.56 10.95 -34.19
C SER A 68 13.27 11.77 -32.93
N HIS A 69 12.42 12.77 -33.04
CA HIS A 69 12.07 13.61 -31.91
C HIS A 69 10.67 14.20 -32.07
N LEU A 70 10.07 14.59 -30.96
CA LEU A 70 8.88 15.43 -30.91
C LEU A 70 9.21 16.71 -30.14
N ILE A 71 8.95 17.88 -30.72
CA ILE A 71 9.01 19.17 -30.02
C ILE A 71 7.62 19.77 -30.13
N THR A 72 6.90 19.83 -29.00
CA THR A 72 5.46 20.13 -28.99
C THR A 72 5.03 20.86 -27.71
N TYR A 73 3.73 21.10 -27.62
CA TYR A 73 3.03 21.52 -26.43
C TYR A 73 2.05 20.43 -25.97
N ALA A 74 1.99 20.19 -24.66
CA ALA A 74 0.97 19.38 -24.02
C ALA A 74 0.23 20.22 -22.96
N PRO A 75 -1.12 20.25 -22.95
CA PRO A 75 -1.88 21.05 -21.99
C PRO A 75 -1.68 20.68 -20.52
N ASN A 76 -1.36 19.42 -20.24
CA ASN A 76 -1.05 18.91 -18.90
C ASN A 76 -0.32 17.56 -18.99
N LEU A 77 0.26 17.12 -17.86
CA LEU A 77 1.03 15.87 -17.77
C LEU A 77 0.21 14.60 -18.09
N ALA A 78 -1.10 14.59 -17.82
CA ALA A 78 -1.96 13.44 -18.12
C ALA A 78 -2.15 13.21 -19.63
N GLN A 79 -1.93 14.24 -20.47
CA GLN A 79 -2.10 14.16 -21.93
C GLN A 79 -0.83 13.79 -22.69
N LEU A 80 0.33 13.67 -22.03
CA LEU A 80 1.62 13.41 -22.71
C LEU A 80 1.57 12.16 -23.61
N THR A 81 0.90 11.09 -23.16
CA THR A 81 0.76 9.85 -23.94
C THR A 81 -0.05 10.07 -25.21
N ASP A 82 -1.19 10.76 -25.12
CA ASP A 82 -2.07 10.99 -26.26
C ASP A 82 -1.45 11.99 -27.24
N THR A 83 -0.78 13.04 -26.74
CA THR A 83 0.01 13.97 -27.56
C THR A 83 1.13 13.25 -28.30
N THR A 84 1.82 12.30 -27.65
CA THR A 84 2.87 11.49 -28.28
C THR A 84 2.29 10.63 -29.40
N LYS A 85 1.22 9.87 -29.10
CA LYS A 85 0.55 8.99 -30.08
C LYS A 85 0.04 9.74 -31.29
N ALA A 86 -0.55 10.93 -31.10
CA ALA A 86 -1.04 11.77 -32.17
C ALA A 86 0.07 12.26 -33.13
N SER A 87 1.33 12.29 -32.67
CA SER A 87 2.48 12.67 -33.49
C SER A 87 3.11 11.53 -34.30
N MET A 88 2.77 10.27 -33.96
CA MET A 88 3.45 9.10 -34.50
C MET A 88 3.18 8.92 -36.00
N ARG A 89 4.21 8.51 -36.73
CA ARG A 89 4.18 8.15 -38.15
C ARG A 89 4.77 6.76 -38.33
N VAL A 90 4.49 6.10 -39.44
CA VAL A 90 5.06 4.79 -39.75
C VAL A 90 6.20 4.96 -40.76
N GLU A 91 7.37 4.40 -40.44
CA GLU A 91 8.52 4.32 -41.34
C GLU A 91 9.02 2.87 -41.48
N ALA A 92 9.86 2.64 -42.48
CA ALA A 92 10.51 1.35 -42.69
C ALA A 92 11.87 1.32 -41.97
N TRP A 93 12.12 0.27 -41.18
CA TRP A 93 13.41 0.05 -40.53
C TRP A 93 14.50 -0.25 -41.54
N ASP A 94 14.25 -1.22 -42.43
CA ASP A 94 15.19 -1.67 -43.46
C ASP A 94 14.84 -1.11 -44.85
N LYS A 95 15.83 -1.12 -45.77
CA LYS A 95 15.64 -0.64 -47.15
C LYS A 95 14.65 -1.48 -47.95
N ALA A 96 14.52 -2.77 -47.64
CA ALA A 96 13.58 -3.67 -48.29
C ALA A 96 12.13 -3.50 -47.76
N ARG A 97 11.93 -2.61 -46.77
CA ARG A 97 10.64 -2.26 -46.16
C ARG A 97 9.92 -3.45 -45.54
N THR A 98 10.68 -4.42 -45.02
CA THR A 98 10.13 -5.63 -44.42
C THR A 98 9.65 -5.43 -42.98
N GLN A 99 10.23 -4.46 -42.26
CA GLN A 99 9.91 -4.20 -40.87
C GLN A 99 9.47 -2.73 -40.68
N PRO A 100 8.17 -2.47 -40.44
CA PRO A 100 7.71 -1.14 -40.10
C PRO A 100 8.01 -0.81 -38.63
N TYR A 101 8.20 0.47 -38.33
CA TYR A 101 8.29 0.97 -36.95
C TYR A 101 7.65 2.36 -36.85
N PHE A 102 7.27 2.76 -35.63
CA PHE A 102 6.73 4.09 -35.36
C PHE A 102 7.88 5.10 -35.20
N THR A 103 7.70 6.31 -35.73
CA THR A 103 8.63 7.43 -35.59
C THR A 103 7.88 8.70 -35.18
N LEU A 104 8.54 9.61 -34.47
CA LEU A 104 7.95 10.88 -34.03
C LEU A 104 7.93 11.97 -35.13
N GLY A 105 6.91 12.84 -35.05
CA GLY A 105 6.58 13.81 -36.09
C GLY A 105 7.45 15.07 -36.22
N GLY A 106 8.55 15.21 -35.48
CA GLY A 106 9.44 16.38 -35.51
C GLY A 106 8.91 17.55 -34.67
N ARG A 107 8.97 18.78 -35.20
CA ARG A 107 8.44 19.98 -34.51
C ARG A 107 6.95 20.19 -34.84
N LEU A 108 6.08 20.05 -33.85
CA LEU A 108 4.62 20.12 -33.97
C LEU A 108 4.02 20.99 -32.84
N VAL A 109 4.37 22.28 -32.80
CA VAL A 109 3.81 23.20 -31.78
C VAL A 109 2.48 23.77 -32.29
N PRO A 110 1.35 23.59 -31.58
CA PRO A 110 0.07 24.21 -31.93
C PRO A 110 0.17 25.74 -32.00
N LYS A 111 -0.55 26.38 -32.92
CA LYS A 111 -0.48 27.84 -33.10
C LYS A 111 -0.93 28.62 -31.87
N ASP A 112 -1.93 28.09 -31.16
CA ASP A 112 -2.51 28.73 -29.97
C ASP A 112 -1.81 28.32 -28.67
N ALA A 113 -0.71 27.57 -28.76
CA ALA A 113 0.06 27.16 -27.58
C ALA A 113 0.96 28.30 -27.08
N PRO A 114 1.15 28.44 -25.76
CA PRO A 114 2.01 29.47 -25.16
C PRO A 114 3.50 29.26 -25.48
N GLY A 115 3.90 28.05 -25.87
CA GLY A 115 5.28 27.73 -26.19
C GLY A 115 5.54 26.22 -26.19
N VAL A 116 6.81 25.84 -26.31
CA VAL A 116 7.23 24.45 -26.14
C VAL A 116 7.29 24.14 -24.65
N ASN A 117 6.57 23.11 -24.22
CA ASN A 117 6.66 22.58 -22.87
C ASN A 117 6.85 21.06 -22.83
N PHE A 118 6.95 20.39 -23.98
CA PHE A 118 7.10 18.95 -24.06
C PHE A 118 8.03 18.55 -25.21
N ILE A 119 9.12 17.88 -24.89
CA ILE A 119 10.12 17.43 -25.85
C ILE A 119 10.40 15.94 -25.63
N ILE A 120 10.43 15.16 -26.71
CA ILE A 120 10.72 13.73 -26.70
C ILE A 120 11.87 13.45 -27.67
N LYS A 121 12.86 12.69 -27.21
CA LYS A 121 13.87 12.02 -28.02
C LYS A 121 13.47 10.57 -28.21
N GLU A 122 13.37 10.12 -29.46
CA GLU A 122 13.24 8.71 -29.78
C GLU A 122 14.56 8.16 -30.33
N VAL A 123 14.92 6.97 -29.86
CA VAL A 123 16.02 6.17 -30.39
C VAL A 123 15.48 4.77 -30.69
N THR A 124 15.49 4.41 -31.97
CA THR A 124 15.13 3.07 -32.43
C THR A 124 16.39 2.32 -32.84
N GLY A 125 16.64 1.12 -32.32
CA GLY A 125 17.82 0.33 -32.69
C GLY A 125 17.66 -1.16 -32.42
N THR A 126 18.67 -1.94 -32.82
CA THR A 126 18.69 -3.40 -32.64
C THR A 126 19.23 -3.78 -31.28
N LEU A 127 18.66 -4.80 -30.65
CA LEU A 127 19.22 -5.35 -29.41
C LEU A 127 20.55 -6.09 -29.65
N PRO A 128 21.53 -5.99 -28.73
CA PRO A 128 21.50 -5.19 -27.51
C PRO A 128 21.62 -3.67 -27.78
N LEU A 129 20.86 -2.88 -27.03
CA LEU A 129 20.84 -1.41 -27.10
C LEU A 129 21.07 -0.83 -25.71
N GLU A 130 22.06 0.07 -25.60
CA GLU A 130 22.37 0.82 -24.38
C GLU A 130 22.29 2.33 -24.69
N MET A 131 21.63 3.09 -23.81
CA MET A 131 21.47 4.53 -23.93
C MET A 131 21.64 5.16 -22.56
N GLU A 132 22.40 6.26 -22.50
CA GLU A 132 22.54 7.10 -21.32
C GLU A 132 21.78 8.41 -21.53
N ILE A 133 21.24 8.98 -20.45
CA ILE A 133 20.58 10.29 -20.45
C ILE A 133 21.18 11.06 -19.28
N ILE A 134 21.69 12.24 -19.57
CA ILE A 134 22.50 12.98 -18.60
C ILE A 134 21.77 14.25 -18.24
N PHE A 135 21.49 14.43 -16.96
CA PHE A 135 20.98 15.67 -16.39
C PHE A 135 22.12 16.41 -15.69
N GLU A 136 22.36 17.67 -16.05
CA GLU A 136 23.34 18.53 -15.38
C GLU A 136 22.67 19.84 -14.95
N SER A 137 22.66 20.12 -13.64
CA SER A 137 22.27 21.43 -13.10
C SER A 137 23.37 22.47 -13.37
N GLY A 138 22.95 23.65 -13.79
CA GLY A 138 23.81 24.81 -14.04
C GLY A 138 24.40 25.44 -12.78
N SER A 139 23.83 25.15 -11.61
CA SER A 139 24.37 25.60 -10.30
C SER A 139 25.66 24.86 -9.90
N PHE A 140 25.95 23.70 -10.50
CA PHE A 140 27.16 22.93 -10.22
C PHE A 140 28.30 23.32 -11.17
N HIS A 141 28.92 24.47 -10.91
CA HIS A 141 29.92 25.09 -11.78
C HIS A 141 31.26 24.33 -11.86
N ASN A 142 31.70 23.71 -10.75
CA ASN A 142 33.01 23.06 -10.65
C ASN A 142 32.92 21.54 -10.90
N ARG A 143 32.20 21.14 -11.95
CA ARG A 143 32.00 19.73 -12.28
C ARG A 143 33.31 19.10 -12.78
N PRO A 144 33.89 18.09 -12.08
CA PRO A 144 35.16 17.51 -12.49
C PRO A 144 35.04 16.59 -13.72
N ASN A 145 33.88 15.96 -13.91
CA ASN A 145 33.56 15.08 -15.03
C ASN A 145 32.05 14.99 -15.24
N THR A 146 31.65 14.53 -16.43
CA THR A 146 30.26 14.16 -16.72
C THR A 146 30.02 12.70 -16.29
N LEU A 147 28.86 12.43 -15.68
CA LEU A 147 28.48 11.09 -15.22
C LEU A 147 27.98 10.24 -16.40
N GLU A 148 28.91 9.86 -17.28
CA GLU A 148 28.66 9.06 -18.48
C GLU A 148 29.73 7.96 -18.65
N GLY A 149 29.43 6.93 -19.43
CA GLY A 149 30.35 5.85 -19.79
C GLY A 149 31.03 5.17 -18.59
N GLU A 150 32.37 5.18 -18.58
CA GLU A 150 33.17 4.55 -17.52
C GLU A 150 33.01 5.25 -16.16
N VAL A 151 32.78 6.57 -16.16
CA VAL A 151 32.56 7.33 -14.92
C VAL A 151 31.25 6.89 -14.28
N PHE A 152 30.18 6.79 -15.07
CA PHE A 152 28.89 6.25 -14.63
C PHE A 152 29.02 4.79 -14.17
N SER A 153 29.70 3.94 -14.95
CA SER A 153 29.87 2.51 -14.65
C SER A 153 30.62 2.28 -13.33
N ALA A 154 31.67 3.05 -13.07
CA ALA A 154 32.43 3.00 -11.83
C ALA A 154 31.58 3.48 -10.63
N ALA A 155 30.81 4.56 -10.80
CA ALA A 155 29.90 5.06 -9.78
C ALA A 155 28.80 4.03 -9.47
N LEU A 156 28.17 3.47 -10.50
CA LEU A 156 27.14 2.43 -10.37
C LEU A 156 27.66 1.21 -9.61
N LYS A 157 28.84 0.70 -9.97
CA LYS A 157 29.48 -0.43 -9.27
C LYS A 157 29.71 -0.11 -7.79
N THR A 158 30.16 1.11 -7.48
CA THR A 158 30.37 1.57 -6.11
C THR A 158 29.06 1.61 -5.32
N HIS A 159 28.01 2.19 -5.89
CA HIS A 159 26.70 2.27 -5.23
C HIS A 159 26.02 0.91 -5.07
N VAL A 160 26.15 0.00 -6.05
CA VAL A 160 25.67 -1.40 -5.93
C VAL A 160 26.41 -2.11 -4.79
N GLY A 161 27.72 -1.94 -4.68
CA GLY A 161 28.52 -2.47 -3.57
C GLY A 161 28.06 -1.94 -2.21
N ALA A 162 27.86 -0.62 -2.09
CA ALA A 162 27.39 0.03 -0.88
C ALA A 162 25.97 -0.43 -0.48
N PHE A 163 25.05 -0.56 -1.45
CA PHE A 163 23.72 -1.12 -1.23
C PHE A 163 23.80 -2.54 -0.67
N ASN A 164 24.58 -3.42 -1.30
CA ASN A 164 24.72 -4.81 -0.89
C ASN A 164 25.30 -4.92 0.53
N LYS A 165 26.30 -4.10 0.85
CA LYS A 165 26.88 -4.04 2.20
C LYS A 165 25.84 -3.59 3.22
N LYS A 166 25.19 -2.45 3.00
CA LYS A 166 24.16 -1.90 3.90
C LYS A 166 23.02 -2.89 4.13
N PHE A 167 22.55 -3.55 3.06
CA PHE A 167 21.51 -4.58 3.16
C PHE A 167 21.93 -5.75 4.06
N THR A 168 23.15 -6.24 3.87
CA THR A 168 23.71 -7.35 4.65
C THR A 168 23.86 -6.97 6.12
N ASP A 169 24.37 -5.77 6.39
CA ASP A 169 24.58 -5.26 7.76
C ASP A 169 23.25 -5.13 8.53
N ILE A 170 22.20 -4.64 7.87
CA ILE A 170 20.88 -4.40 8.49
C ILE A 170 20.13 -5.71 8.72
N PHE A 171 19.99 -6.56 7.68
CA PHE A 171 19.06 -7.71 7.73
C PHE A 171 19.74 -9.03 8.08
N GLN A 172 21.05 -9.15 7.87
CA GLN A 172 21.88 -10.30 8.26
C GLN A 172 21.31 -11.67 7.83
N LEU A 173 20.71 -11.72 6.63
CA LEU A 173 19.96 -12.88 6.15
C LEU A 173 20.82 -14.15 5.98
N GLU A 174 22.08 -14.00 5.57
CA GLU A 174 23.02 -15.13 5.45
C GLU A 174 23.26 -15.83 6.80
N LYS A 175 23.43 -15.05 7.88
CA LYS A 175 23.58 -15.57 9.24
C LYS A 175 22.33 -16.29 9.74
N LYS A 176 21.18 -16.02 9.12
CA LYS A 176 19.89 -16.66 9.41
C LYS A 176 19.59 -17.86 8.49
N GLY A 177 20.58 -18.30 7.72
CA GLY A 177 20.52 -19.51 6.90
C GLY A 177 19.85 -19.33 5.54
N TYR A 178 19.64 -18.09 5.07
CA TYR A 178 19.09 -17.84 3.73
C TYR A 178 20.17 -17.91 2.66
N GLY A 179 19.85 -18.58 1.54
CA GLY A 179 20.72 -18.67 0.38
C GLY A 179 20.60 -17.46 -0.54
N GLU A 180 21.44 -17.43 -1.58
CA GLU A 180 21.51 -16.31 -2.53
C GLU A 180 20.18 -16.02 -3.23
N LYS A 181 19.39 -17.07 -3.53
CA LYS A 181 18.09 -16.92 -4.20
C LYS A 181 17.08 -16.21 -3.31
N GLU A 182 16.96 -16.62 -2.05
CA GLU A 182 16.09 -16.00 -1.06
C GLU A 182 16.51 -14.55 -0.79
N ILE A 183 17.82 -14.32 -0.65
CA ILE A 183 18.38 -12.98 -0.43
C ILE A 183 18.11 -12.07 -1.63
N HIS A 184 18.18 -12.59 -2.86
CA HIS A 184 17.82 -11.84 -4.05
C HIS A 184 16.35 -11.40 -4.03
N VAL A 185 15.42 -12.27 -3.62
CA VAL A 185 14.00 -11.90 -3.46
C VAL A 185 13.86 -10.77 -2.44
N ALA A 186 14.54 -10.87 -1.30
CA ALA A 186 14.47 -9.84 -0.26
C ALA A 186 15.06 -8.48 -0.71
N LYS A 187 16.17 -8.49 -1.46
CA LYS A 187 16.72 -7.28 -2.09
C LYS A 187 15.73 -6.68 -3.09
N ALA A 188 15.12 -7.50 -3.95
CA ALA A 188 14.11 -7.05 -4.91
C ALA A 188 12.87 -6.46 -4.20
N ALA A 189 12.42 -7.06 -3.09
CA ALA A 189 11.30 -6.56 -2.30
C ALA A 189 11.59 -5.16 -1.72
N LEU A 190 12.76 -4.99 -1.08
CA LEU A 190 13.18 -3.69 -0.53
C LEU A 190 13.35 -2.65 -1.64
N SER A 191 14.07 -2.99 -2.71
CA SER A 191 14.34 -2.06 -3.81
C SER A 191 13.04 -1.59 -4.48
N ASN A 192 12.05 -2.46 -4.66
CA ASN A 192 10.75 -2.07 -5.19
C ASN A 192 9.92 -1.25 -4.18
N MET A 193 9.98 -1.52 -2.87
CA MET A 193 9.33 -0.67 -1.86
C MET A 193 9.91 0.75 -1.89
N ILE A 194 11.23 0.89 -1.84
CA ILE A 194 11.89 2.22 -1.94
C ILE A 194 11.61 2.87 -3.30
N GLY A 195 11.69 2.11 -4.39
CA GLY A 195 11.38 2.58 -5.74
C GLY A 195 9.89 2.83 -6.02
N SER A 196 9.01 2.56 -5.06
CA SER A 196 7.59 2.91 -5.14
C SER A 196 7.29 4.29 -4.55
N ILE A 197 8.23 4.88 -3.80
CA ILE A 197 8.04 6.18 -3.17
C ILE A 197 7.88 7.23 -4.27
N GLY A 198 6.79 7.97 -4.19
CA GLY A 198 6.41 9.02 -5.13
C GLY A 198 6.20 10.35 -4.42
N TYR A 199 6.22 11.42 -5.22
CA TYR A 199 5.80 12.75 -4.83
C TYR A 199 4.53 13.10 -5.61
N PHE A 200 3.49 13.49 -4.88
CA PHE A 200 2.18 13.85 -5.42
C PHE A 200 1.81 15.26 -4.98
N TYR A 201 1.08 16.00 -5.79
CA TYR A 201 0.62 17.35 -5.45
C TYR A 201 -0.80 17.60 -5.98
N GLY A 202 -1.62 18.29 -5.18
CA GLY A 202 -2.95 18.72 -5.57
C GLY A 202 -3.96 18.64 -4.43
N SER A 203 -5.25 18.70 -4.77
CA SER A 203 -6.34 18.70 -3.79
C SER A 203 -7.08 17.35 -3.71
N SER A 204 -7.36 16.92 -2.48
CA SER A 204 -8.34 15.88 -2.19
C SER A 204 -9.78 16.39 -2.35
N LEU A 205 -10.67 15.54 -2.87
CA LEU A 205 -12.10 15.84 -2.99
C LEU A 205 -12.87 15.28 -1.78
N VAL A 206 -13.49 16.14 -0.97
CA VAL A 206 -14.04 15.76 0.33
C VAL A 206 -15.51 16.16 0.47
N GLN A 207 -16.32 15.23 0.95
CA GLN A 207 -17.70 15.49 1.39
C GLN A 207 -17.80 15.30 2.90
N SER A 208 -17.86 16.41 3.66
CA SER A 208 -18.08 16.40 5.10
C SER A 208 -19.57 16.51 5.45
N GLU A 209 -19.90 16.50 6.74
CA GLU A 209 -21.26 16.81 7.19
C GLU A 209 -21.62 18.30 7.07
N TYR A 210 -20.64 19.17 6.92
CA TYR A 210 -20.81 20.61 6.81
C TYR A 210 -21.07 21.09 5.37
N ASN A 211 -20.89 20.22 4.37
CA ASN A 211 -21.09 20.55 2.97
C ASN A 211 -21.97 19.52 2.26
N LYS A 212 -22.97 20.01 1.52
CA LYS A 212 -23.91 19.16 0.78
C LYS A 212 -23.23 18.44 -0.39
N GLU A 213 -22.42 19.16 -1.16
CA GLU A 213 -21.69 18.64 -2.33
C GLU A 213 -20.20 18.50 -2.04
N PRO A 214 -19.47 17.55 -2.66
CA PRO A 214 -18.02 17.42 -2.48
C PRO A 214 -17.26 18.71 -2.83
N VAL A 215 -16.28 19.07 -2.01
CA VAL A 215 -15.43 20.26 -2.20
C VAL A 215 -13.95 19.87 -2.31
N ASN A 216 -13.18 20.62 -3.09
CA ASN A 216 -11.72 20.46 -3.07
C ASN A 216 -11.17 21.03 -1.76
N TYR A 217 -10.33 20.25 -1.08
CA TYR A 217 -9.48 20.76 -0.01
C TYR A 217 -8.33 21.61 -0.58
N TRP A 218 -7.51 22.19 0.30
CA TRP A 218 -6.31 22.92 -0.11
C TRP A 218 -5.37 22.01 -0.92
N GLU A 219 -4.60 22.62 -1.81
CA GLU A 219 -3.54 21.89 -2.51
C GLU A 219 -2.40 21.62 -1.53
N ALA A 220 -1.89 20.39 -1.55
CA ALA A 220 -0.80 20.00 -0.68
C ALA A 220 0.09 18.93 -1.36
N PRO A 221 1.38 18.88 -1.00
CA PRO A 221 2.25 17.80 -1.40
C PRO A 221 2.03 16.55 -0.55
N LEU A 222 2.34 15.39 -1.13
CA LEU A 222 2.47 14.12 -0.43
C LEU A 222 3.69 13.38 -0.95
N PHE A 223 4.64 13.13 -0.05
CA PHE A 223 5.75 12.22 -0.28
C PHE A 223 5.45 10.89 0.41
N SER A 224 5.27 9.81 -0.35
CA SER A 224 4.73 8.55 0.19
C SER A 224 5.13 7.34 -0.63
N GLY A 225 5.27 6.19 0.03
CA GLY A 225 5.22 4.88 -0.64
C GLY A 225 3.85 4.65 -1.28
N VAL A 226 3.77 3.72 -2.22
CA VAL A 226 2.50 3.29 -2.82
C VAL A 226 2.35 1.77 -2.78
N PRO A 227 1.13 1.22 -2.57
CA PRO A 227 0.96 -0.23 -2.43
C PRO A 227 1.38 -1.01 -3.69
N SER A 228 1.06 -0.46 -4.86
CA SER A 228 1.37 -1.06 -6.17
C SER A 228 1.51 0.02 -7.24
N ARG A 229 2.68 0.13 -7.86
CA ARG A 229 2.96 1.11 -8.92
C ARG A 229 1.95 1.10 -10.10
N PRO A 230 1.53 -0.05 -10.67
CA PRO A 230 0.59 -0.02 -11.80
C PRO A 230 -0.88 0.18 -11.42
N PHE A 231 -1.31 -0.32 -10.25
CA PHE A 231 -2.73 -0.37 -9.86
C PHE A 231 -3.11 0.73 -8.87
N PHE A 232 -2.21 1.05 -7.95
CA PHE A 232 -2.43 1.96 -6.83
C PHE A 232 -1.29 2.99 -6.71
N PRO A 233 -1.00 3.82 -7.73
CA PRO A 233 0.08 4.81 -7.68
C PRO A 233 -0.30 6.05 -6.87
N ARG A 234 -0.69 5.86 -5.60
CA ARG A 234 -1.16 6.92 -4.70
C ARG A 234 -1.05 6.49 -3.24
N GLY A 235 -1.13 7.45 -2.32
CA GLY A 235 -1.02 7.20 -0.89
C GLY A 235 -2.27 6.55 -0.29
N PHE A 236 -2.07 5.52 0.55
CA PHE A 236 -3.10 4.91 1.39
C PHE A 236 -2.67 4.93 2.85
N LEU A 237 -3.48 5.54 3.71
CA LEU A 237 -3.08 5.92 5.07
C LEU A 237 -2.65 4.70 5.91
N TRP A 238 -3.44 3.63 5.91
CA TRP A 238 -3.12 2.47 6.73
C TRP A 238 -2.01 1.58 6.13
N ASP A 239 -1.88 1.52 4.80
CA ASP A 239 -0.77 0.83 4.12
C ASP A 239 0.58 1.46 4.53
N GLU A 240 0.60 2.80 4.66
CA GLU A 240 1.84 3.55 4.85
C GLU A 240 2.53 3.24 6.19
N GLY A 241 1.78 2.92 7.24
CA GLY A 241 2.39 2.44 8.49
C GLY A 241 3.11 1.10 8.31
N PHE A 242 2.60 0.21 7.46
CA PHE A 242 3.29 -1.05 7.12
C PHE A 242 4.48 -0.83 6.19
N HIS A 243 4.40 0.11 5.24
CA HIS A 243 5.55 0.50 4.43
C HIS A 243 6.69 1.01 5.32
N ASN A 244 6.37 1.87 6.28
CA ASN A 244 7.33 2.52 7.15
C ASN A 244 7.96 1.59 8.19
N LEU A 245 7.35 0.44 8.50
CA LEU A 245 8.04 -0.61 9.25
C LEU A 245 9.31 -1.09 8.55
N LEU A 246 9.32 -1.19 7.21
CA LEU A 246 10.49 -1.56 6.43
C LEU A 246 11.36 -0.35 6.09
N ILE A 247 10.76 0.74 5.61
CA ILE A 247 11.48 1.94 5.18
C ILE A 247 12.34 2.48 6.33
N SER A 248 11.79 2.59 7.55
CA SER A 248 12.54 3.07 8.72
C SER A 248 13.76 2.22 9.08
N ARG A 249 13.80 0.92 8.70
CA ARG A 249 15.00 0.08 8.90
C ARG A 249 16.08 0.35 7.88
N TRP A 250 15.70 0.80 6.69
CA TRP A 250 16.63 1.16 5.64
C TRP A 250 17.11 2.61 5.75
N ASP A 251 16.18 3.54 5.93
CA ASP A 251 16.44 4.97 6.02
C ASP A 251 15.40 5.65 6.93
N GLU A 252 15.84 6.05 8.11
CA GLU A 252 14.99 6.72 9.09
C GLU A 252 14.57 8.11 8.62
N GLY A 253 15.48 8.88 7.99
CA GLY A 253 15.17 10.22 7.50
C GLY A 253 14.04 10.19 6.47
N LEU A 254 14.11 9.24 5.55
CA LEU A 254 13.06 9.01 4.56
C LEU A 254 11.70 8.70 5.21
N SER A 255 11.70 7.89 6.26
CA SER A 255 10.47 7.55 7.01
C SER A 255 9.86 8.77 7.71
N LEU A 256 10.69 9.64 8.28
CA LEU A 256 10.25 10.87 8.95
C LEU A 256 9.68 11.90 7.97
N GLU A 257 10.26 12.03 6.78
CA GLU A 257 9.72 12.88 5.71
C GLU A 257 8.32 12.41 5.28
N ILE A 258 8.14 11.10 5.10
CA ILE A 258 6.83 10.51 4.76
C ILE A 258 5.81 10.78 5.87
N ILE A 259 6.15 10.48 7.13
CA ILE A 259 5.24 10.71 8.27
C ILE A 259 4.84 12.19 8.36
N GLY A 260 5.80 13.10 8.16
CA GLY A 260 5.55 14.54 8.14
C GLY A 260 4.53 14.94 7.10
N HIS A 261 4.75 14.56 5.83
CA HIS A 261 3.84 14.86 4.73
C HIS A 261 2.43 14.32 4.97
N TRP A 262 2.29 13.10 5.51
CA TRP A 262 0.96 12.56 5.84
C TRP A 262 0.23 13.36 6.91
N LEU A 263 0.95 13.84 7.93
CA LEU A 263 0.37 14.67 9.00
C LEU A 263 0.10 16.12 8.56
N ASP A 264 0.70 16.58 7.46
CA ASP A 264 0.39 17.87 6.82
C ASP A 264 -0.95 17.85 6.05
N LEU A 265 -1.46 16.66 5.71
CA LEU A 265 -2.76 16.49 5.05
C LEU A 265 -3.95 16.47 6.04
N MET A 266 -3.68 16.70 7.31
CA MET A 266 -4.67 16.69 8.37
C MET A 266 -5.50 17.98 8.35
N ASN A 267 -6.83 17.84 8.40
CA ASN A 267 -7.72 19.00 8.52
C ASN A 267 -7.77 19.53 9.95
N THR A 268 -8.48 20.65 10.15
CA THR A 268 -8.63 21.32 11.45
C THR A 268 -9.30 20.46 12.52
N GLU A 269 -10.05 19.42 12.13
CA GLU A 269 -10.69 18.47 13.05
C GLU A 269 -9.71 17.38 13.53
N GLY A 270 -8.58 17.20 12.83
CA GLY A 270 -7.66 16.10 13.05
C GLY A 270 -7.86 14.89 12.14
N TRP A 271 -8.66 15.02 11.09
CA TRP A 271 -8.91 13.93 10.12
C TRP A 271 -7.92 13.97 8.96
N ILE A 272 -7.49 12.79 8.52
CA ILE A 272 -6.66 12.60 7.31
C ILE A 272 -7.44 11.69 6.35
N PRO A 273 -7.61 12.07 5.06
CA PRO A 273 -8.22 11.18 4.08
C PRO A 273 -7.47 9.85 3.95
N ARG A 274 -8.21 8.73 3.93
CA ARG A 274 -7.64 7.38 3.87
C ARG A 274 -6.92 7.07 2.57
N GLU A 275 -7.34 7.70 1.48
CA GLU A 275 -6.81 7.50 0.13
C GLU A 275 -6.57 8.88 -0.50
N GLN A 276 -5.31 9.16 -0.84
CA GLN A 276 -4.84 10.48 -1.27
C GLN A 276 -4.79 10.54 -2.79
N ILE A 277 -5.83 11.09 -3.41
CA ILE A 277 -5.98 11.17 -4.87
C ILE A 277 -5.68 12.60 -5.32
N LEU A 278 -4.39 12.93 -5.31
CA LEU A 278 -3.88 14.28 -5.53
C LEU A 278 -3.50 14.48 -7.01
N GLY A 279 -4.08 15.48 -7.64
CA GLY A 279 -3.80 15.82 -9.04
C GLY A 279 -4.55 14.99 -10.07
N VAL A 280 -4.46 15.41 -11.34
CA VAL A 280 -5.23 14.82 -12.45
C VAL A 280 -4.75 13.41 -12.82
N GLU A 281 -3.46 13.13 -12.68
CA GLU A 281 -2.88 11.82 -12.98
C GLU A 281 -3.41 10.74 -12.03
N ALA A 282 -3.49 11.04 -10.73
CA ALA A 282 -4.05 10.13 -9.74
C ALA A 282 -5.55 9.89 -9.99
N ARG A 283 -6.33 10.96 -10.26
CA ARG A 283 -7.78 10.87 -10.53
C ARG A 283 -8.09 10.03 -11.76
N ALA A 284 -7.28 10.10 -12.81
CA ALA A 284 -7.48 9.32 -14.04
C ALA A 284 -7.36 7.79 -13.82
N LYS A 285 -6.83 7.34 -12.68
CA LYS A 285 -6.66 5.93 -12.32
C LYS A 285 -7.73 5.42 -11.34
N VAL A 286 -8.69 6.26 -10.94
CA VAL A 286 -9.68 5.91 -9.90
C VAL A 286 -11.10 6.11 -10.44
N PRO A 287 -11.99 5.10 -10.34
CA PRO A 287 -13.40 5.27 -10.64
C PRO A 287 -14.03 6.40 -9.81
N ALA A 288 -14.93 7.18 -10.41
CA ALA A 288 -15.45 8.42 -9.82
C ALA A 288 -16.10 8.21 -8.44
N GLU A 289 -16.71 7.06 -8.20
CA GLU A 289 -17.36 6.68 -6.95
C GLU A 289 -16.39 6.55 -5.75
N PHE A 290 -15.10 6.32 -6.00
CA PHE A 290 -14.08 6.19 -4.95
C PHE A 290 -13.26 7.45 -4.73
N VAL A 291 -13.43 8.48 -5.57
CA VAL A 291 -12.66 9.72 -5.48
C VAL A 291 -13.05 10.53 -4.23
N VAL A 292 -14.34 10.60 -3.93
CA VAL A 292 -14.87 11.42 -2.82
C VAL A 292 -14.53 10.78 -1.47
N GLN A 293 -13.73 11.49 -0.68
CA GLN A 293 -13.38 11.11 0.69
C GLN A 293 -14.43 11.68 1.68
N ARG A 294 -14.67 10.99 2.79
CA ARG A 294 -15.66 11.38 3.80
C ARG A 294 -15.01 11.58 5.16
N ASN A 295 -15.17 12.75 5.77
CA ASN A 295 -14.46 13.09 7.01
C ASN A 295 -14.88 12.30 8.25
N LYS A 296 -16.00 11.55 8.21
CA LYS A 296 -16.38 10.60 9.27
C LYS A 296 -15.66 9.25 9.15
N ASN A 297 -15.11 8.96 7.97
CA ASN A 297 -14.50 7.68 7.66
C ASN A 297 -13.03 7.67 8.11
N ALA A 298 -12.74 6.88 9.14
CA ALA A 298 -11.41 6.64 9.64
C ALA A 298 -10.64 5.58 8.83
N ASN A 299 -9.39 5.32 9.23
CA ASN A 299 -8.61 4.15 8.82
C ASN A 299 -7.79 3.60 10.01
N PRO A 300 -7.23 2.37 10.02
CA PRO A 300 -6.32 1.98 11.08
C PRO A 300 -5.15 2.96 11.21
N PRO A 301 -4.84 3.46 12.42
CA PRO A 301 -3.76 4.42 12.62
C PRO A 301 -2.39 3.72 12.68
N THR A 302 -2.04 3.02 11.60
CA THR A 302 -0.87 2.12 11.54
C THR A 302 0.45 2.83 11.69
N PHE A 303 0.54 4.16 11.49
CA PHE A 303 1.74 4.93 11.76
C PHE A 303 2.24 4.77 13.20
N PHE A 304 1.37 4.46 14.17
CA PHE A 304 1.81 4.15 15.54
C PHE A 304 2.71 2.90 15.63
N LEU A 305 2.70 2.01 14.63
CA LEU A 305 3.60 0.85 14.55
C LEU A 305 5.08 1.26 14.38
N PRO A 306 5.49 1.96 13.29
CA PRO A 306 6.87 2.41 13.15
C PRO A 306 7.23 3.53 14.14
N LEU A 307 6.27 4.41 14.48
CA LEU A 307 6.48 5.51 15.42
C LEU A 307 6.97 5.01 16.79
N LYS A 308 6.37 3.95 17.34
CA LYS A 308 6.79 3.39 18.63
C LYS A 308 8.31 3.19 18.70
N LYS A 309 8.91 2.60 17.66
CA LYS A 309 10.34 2.35 17.60
C LYS A 309 11.15 3.63 17.32
N LEU A 310 10.71 4.43 16.34
CA LEU A 310 11.39 5.68 15.98
C LEU A 310 11.49 6.63 17.17
N ILE A 311 10.39 6.79 17.91
CA ILE A 311 10.33 7.61 19.12
C ILE A 311 11.24 7.05 20.20
N HIS A 312 11.20 5.74 20.51
CA HIS A 312 12.12 5.16 21.51
C HIS A 312 13.58 5.49 21.23
N LYS A 313 13.98 5.48 19.95
CA LYS A 313 15.33 5.87 19.53
C LYS A 313 15.56 7.38 19.71
N MET A 314 14.64 8.22 19.24
CA MET A 314 14.75 9.68 19.31
C MET A 314 14.78 10.20 20.75
N VAL A 315 14.01 9.60 21.66
CA VAL A 315 13.97 9.97 23.08
C VAL A 315 15.31 9.71 23.77
N GLY A 316 16.03 8.67 23.35
CA GLY A 316 17.40 8.39 23.82
C GLY A 316 18.48 9.18 23.08
N SER A 317 18.13 9.96 22.06
CA SER A 317 19.08 10.67 21.20
C SER A 317 19.51 12.01 21.79
N THR A 318 20.80 12.32 21.68
CA THR A 318 21.34 13.65 22.01
C THR A 318 21.30 14.61 20.81
N ASN A 319 20.74 14.19 19.67
CA ASN A 319 20.65 14.99 18.46
C ASN A 319 19.51 16.00 18.59
N SER A 320 19.83 17.30 18.48
CA SER A 320 18.84 18.38 18.54
C SER A 320 17.78 18.30 17.44
N ARG A 321 18.10 17.68 16.29
CA ARG A 321 17.11 17.44 15.21
C ARG A 321 16.01 16.48 15.63
N ASP A 322 16.36 15.43 16.37
CA ASP A 322 15.39 14.43 16.81
C ASP A 322 14.42 15.02 17.83
N GLN A 323 14.94 15.83 18.76
CA GLN A 323 14.13 16.58 19.71
C GLN A 323 13.21 17.58 19.01
N GLY A 324 13.75 18.41 18.10
CA GLY A 324 12.96 19.38 17.35
C GLY A 324 11.88 18.72 16.47
N TYR A 325 12.18 17.56 15.88
CA TYR A 325 11.19 16.80 15.11
C TYR A 325 10.07 16.28 16.02
N LEU A 326 10.39 15.69 17.18
CA LEU A 326 9.38 15.22 18.14
C LEU A 326 8.49 16.37 18.66
N GLU A 327 9.08 17.53 18.95
CA GLU A 327 8.34 18.72 19.37
C GLU A 327 7.38 19.22 18.29
N ALA A 328 7.80 19.20 17.01
CA ALA A 328 6.95 19.58 15.88
C ALA A 328 5.87 18.54 15.56
N LEU A 329 6.18 17.25 15.75
CA LEU A 329 5.32 16.12 15.47
C LEU A 329 4.18 15.98 16.49
N TYR A 330 4.51 16.14 17.78
CA TYR A 330 3.60 15.90 18.90
C TYR A 330 2.23 16.61 18.81
N PRO A 331 2.12 17.92 18.52
CA PRO A 331 0.82 18.58 18.45
C PRO A 331 -0.07 17.99 17.35
N ARG A 332 0.51 17.56 16.22
CA ARG A 332 -0.23 16.92 15.12
C ARG A 332 -0.73 15.54 15.53
N LEU A 333 0.14 14.72 16.14
CA LEU A 333 -0.26 13.41 16.66
C LEU A 333 -1.34 13.53 17.74
N LYS A 334 -1.26 14.53 18.62
CA LYS A 334 -2.30 14.82 19.62
C LYS A 334 -3.64 15.15 18.96
N THR A 335 -3.65 15.97 17.91
CA THR A 335 -4.88 16.31 17.18
C THR A 335 -5.46 15.07 16.47
N TRP A 336 -4.61 14.30 15.78
CA TRP A 336 -5.03 13.06 15.11
C TRP A 336 -5.59 12.02 16.09
N TYR A 337 -4.89 11.76 17.19
CA TYR A 337 -5.35 10.86 18.25
C TYR A 337 -6.69 11.31 18.84
N SER A 338 -6.81 12.61 19.16
CA SER A 338 -8.05 13.19 19.70
C SER A 338 -9.22 13.02 18.73
N TRP A 339 -8.98 13.16 17.42
CA TRP A 339 -10.00 12.94 16.41
C TRP A 339 -10.54 11.50 16.44
N TYR A 340 -9.68 10.46 16.54
CA TYR A 340 -10.17 9.09 16.72
C TYR A 340 -10.94 8.93 18.02
N ASN A 341 -10.40 9.47 19.11
CA ASN A 341 -10.96 9.32 20.45
C ASN A 341 -12.26 10.09 20.67
N THR A 342 -12.70 10.89 19.70
CA THR A 342 -13.96 11.64 19.73
C THR A 342 -14.92 11.16 18.64
N SER A 343 -14.44 10.96 17.41
CA SER A 343 -15.30 10.63 16.27
C SER A 343 -15.68 9.14 16.19
N GLN A 344 -14.83 8.24 16.71
CA GLN A 344 -15.00 6.79 16.54
C GLN A 344 -15.44 6.04 17.81
N VAL A 345 -15.80 6.75 18.89
CA VAL A 345 -16.29 6.14 20.13
C VAL A 345 -17.57 5.32 19.91
N GLY A 346 -17.72 4.21 20.61
CA GLY A 346 -18.95 3.40 20.59
C GLY A 346 -20.01 3.96 21.53
N SER A 347 -21.22 3.39 21.50
CA SER A 347 -22.32 3.81 22.40
C SER A 347 -22.11 3.39 23.85
N ALA A 348 -21.31 2.34 24.10
CA ALA A 348 -20.93 1.89 25.42
C ALA A 348 -19.54 2.45 25.83
N GLY A 349 -19.33 2.69 27.12
CA GLY A 349 -18.07 3.19 27.64
C GLY A 349 -16.87 2.31 27.26
N SER A 350 -15.75 2.94 26.90
CA SER A 350 -14.50 2.26 26.50
C SER A 350 -14.60 1.37 25.26
N THR A 351 -15.63 1.56 24.44
CA THR A 351 -15.82 0.86 23.17
C THR A 351 -15.60 1.81 22.00
N TYR A 352 -15.28 1.24 20.83
CA TYR A 352 -15.11 1.99 19.60
C TYR A 352 -15.87 1.32 18.46
N ARG A 353 -16.24 2.11 17.45
CA ARG A 353 -16.97 1.65 16.28
C ARG A 353 -16.59 2.44 15.04
N TRP A 354 -15.98 1.74 14.07
CA TRP A 354 -15.86 2.20 12.70
C TRP A 354 -17.14 2.83 12.14
N ARG A 355 -17.05 4.09 11.69
CA ARG A 355 -18.11 4.74 10.92
C ARG A 355 -18.06 4.31 9.45
N GLY A 356 -19.12 4.63 8.70
CA GLY A 356 -19.18 4.43 7.25
C GLY A 356 -19.75 3.10 6.77
N ARG A 357 -20.20 2.21 7.66
CA ARG A 357 -20.97 1.01 7.26
C ARG A 357 -22.37 1.40 6.79
N ASP A 358 -22.83 0.81 5.69
CA ASP A 358 -24.16 1.09 5.13
C ASP A 358 -25.20 0.04 5.56
N ALA A 359 -26.12 0.44 6.43
CA ALA A 359 -27.24 -0.40 6.86
C ALA A 359 -28.24 -0.70 5.72
N LYS A 360 -28.27 0.12 4.67
CA LYS A 360 -29.19 0.03 3.52
C LYS A 360 -28.62 -0.78 2.36
N ALA A 361 -27.37 -1.27 2.46
CA ALA A 361 -26.74 -2.11 1.45
C ALA A 361 -27.37 -3.51 1.40
N VAL A 362 -28.55 -3.60 0.79
CA VAL A 362 -29.34 -4.83 0.68
C VAL A 362 -28.78 -5.80 -0.35
N ASN A 363 -28.00 -5.34 -1.34
CA ASN A 363 -27.35 -6.20 -2.33
C ASN A 363 -26.11 -6.94 -1.79
N GLN A 364 -25.64 -6.59 -0.59
CA GLN A 364 -24.47 -7.18 0.04
C GLN A 364 -24.87 -8.28 1.03
N LEU A 365 -24.22 -9.44 1.00
CA LEU A 365 -24.42 -10.54 1.94
C LEU A 365 -24.08 -10.12 3.38
N ASN A 366 -23.04 -9.30 3.54
CA ASN A 366 -22.69 -8.63 4.79
C ASN A 366 -22.22 -7.20 4.44
N PRO A 367 -22.73 -6.14 5.11
CA PRO A 367 -22.32 -4.78 4.78
C PRO A 367 -20.82 -4.56 4.99
N LEU A 368 -20.16 -3.93 4.02
CA LEU A 368 -18.72 -3.68 4.07
C LEU A 368 -18.32 -2.75 5.22
N THR A 369 -17.04 -2.81 5.60
CA THR A 369 -16.40 -1.90 6.56
C THR A 369 -15.08 -1.37 6.00
N LEU A 370 -15.17 -0.60 4.90
CA LEU A 370 -14.02 -0.05 4.17
C LEU A 370 -13.06 0.77 5.05
N THR A 371 -13.62 1.41 6.09
CA THR A 371 -12.86 2.21 7.06
C THR A 371 -11.91 1.36 7.90
N SER A 372 -12.18 0.07 8.10
CA SER A 372 -11.28 -0.79 8.87
C SER A 372 -10.05 -1.25 8.10
N GLY A 373 -10.01 -1.10 6.77
CA GLY A 373 -9.00 -1.73 5.89
C GLY A 373 -9.24 -3.22 5.61
N LEU A 374 -10.17 -3.86 6.34
CA LEU A 374 -10.60 -5.24 6.11
C LEU A 374 -12.02 -5.25 5.49
N ASP A 375 -12.11 -4.76 4.26
CA ASP A 375 -13.35 -4.34 3.57
C ASP A 375 -14.55 -5.26 3.73
N ASP A 376 -14.42 -6.53 3.33
CA ASP A 376 -15.51 -7.53 3.37
C ASP A 376 -15.40 -8.52 4.54
N TYR A 377 -14.52 -8.26 5.51
CA TYR A 377 -14.44 -9.09 6.71
C TYR A 377 -15.80 -9.11 7.43
N PRO A 378 -16.35 -10.29 7.76
CA PRO A 378 -17.69 -10.35 8.34
C PRO A 378 -17.82 -9.63 9.68
N ARG A 379 -18.75 -8.68 9.75
CA ARG A 379 -19.18 -8.02 11.00
C ARG A 379 -20.67 -8.24 11.26
N ALA A 380 -21.27 -7.48 12.19
CA ALA A 380 -22.70 -7.56 12.44
C ALA A 380 -23.48 -7.40 11.13
N SER A 381 -24.52 -8.23 10.95
CA SER A 381 -25.19 -8.36 9.65
C SER A 381 -26.20 -7.23 9.40
N HIS A 382 -26.61 -6.54 10.48
CA HIS A 382 -27.45 -5.37 10.45
C HIS A 382 -26.69 -4.26 11.20
N PRO A 383 -26.00 -3.36 10.48
CA PRO A 383 -25.25 -2.28 11.09
C PRO A 383 -26.15 -1.39 11.94
N THR A 384 -25.66 -1.02 13.13
CA THR A 384 -26.37 -0.18 14.10
C THR A 384 -25.36 0.65 14.89
N ASP A 385 -25.82 1.67 15.60
CA ASP A 385 -24.91 2.46 16.44
C ASP A 385 -24.38 1.70 17.68
N ASP A 386 -25.00 0.56 18.02
CA ASP A 386 -24.63 -0.32 19.14
C ASP A 386 -23.47 -1.29 18.85
N GLU A 387 -22.89 -1.23 17.65
CA GLU A 387 -21.77 -2.10 17.30
C GLU A 387 -20.52 -1.77 18.12
N ARG A 388 -19.74 -2.80 18.45
CA ARG A 388 -18.44 -2.67 19.13
C ARG A 388 -17.40 -3.41 18.30
N HIS A 389 -16.39 -2.70 17.83
CA HIS A 389 -15.36 -3.22 16.94
C HIS A 389 -14.05 -3.44 17.70
N VAL A 390 -13.68 -4.70 17.90
CA VAL A 390 -12.55 -5.08 18.77
C VAL A 390 -11.21 -4.63 18.19
N ASP A 391 -11.07 -4.67 16.87
CA ASP A 391 -9.87 -4.23 16.15
C ASP A 391 -9.59 -2.74 16.38
N LEU A 392 -10.61 -1.89 16.26
CA LEU A 392 -10.46 -0.44 16.51
C LEU A 392 -10.12 -0.16 17.97
N ARG A 393 -10.72 -0.88 18.93
CA ARG A 393 -10.35 -0.78 20.35
C ARG A 393 -8.86 -1.08 20.55
N CYS A 394 -8.35 -2.13 19.91
CA CYS A 394 -6.94 -2.51 20.02
C CYS A 394 -6.01 -1.48 19.36
N TRP A 395 -6.40 -0.89 18.22
CA TRP A 395 -5.65 0.21 17.61
C TRP A 395 -5.55 1.42 18.54
N MET A 396 -6.64 1.78 19.21
CA MET A 396 -6.63 2.87 20.17
C MET A 396 -5.78 2.54 21.40
N ALA A 397 -5.80 1.29 21.88
CA ALA A 397 -4.89 0.85 22.94
C ALA A 397 -3.42 1.07 22.58
N LEU A 398 -3.01 0.69 21.35
CA LEU A 398 -1.66 0.93 20.84
C LEU A 398 -1.36 2.43 20.77
N ALA A 399 -2.25 3.21 20.15
CA ALA A 399 -2.07 4.65 19.96
C ALA A 399 -1.93 5.40 21.29
N SER A 400 -2.77 5.09 22.29
CA SER A 400 -2.69 5.70 23.62
C SER A 400 -1.36 5.40 24.31
N GLY A 401 -0.85 4.17 24.18
CA GLY A 401 0.45 3.80 24.76
C GLY A 401 1.60 4.58 24.15
N VAL A 402 1.63 4.66 22.81
CA VAL A 402 2.67 5.42 22.10
C VAL A 402 2.57 6.92 22.39
N MET A 403 1.35 7.48 22.44
CA MET A 403 1.14 8.88 22.82
C MET A 403 1.61 9.18 24.25
N ALA A 404 1.38 8.28 25.21
CA ALA A 404 1.87 8.43 26.57
C ALA A 404 3.40 8.49 26.63
N GLU A 405 4.08 7.61 25.88
CA GLU A 405 5.55 7.58 25.80
C GLU A 405 6.12 8.87 25.18
N ILE A 406 5.54 9.33 24.06
CA ILE A 406 5.95 10.61 23.42
C ILE A 406 5.74 11.77 24.39
N ALA A 407 4.54 11.92 24.94
CA ALA A 407 4.20 13.04 25.82
C ALA A 407 5.11 13.07 27.04
N LYS A 408 5.36 11.90 27.67
CA LYS A 408 6.27 11.78 28.81
C LYS A 408 7.69 12.18 28.45
N SER A 409 8.18 11.78 27.28
CA SER A 409 9.53 12.13 26.81
C SER A 409 9.74 13.62 26.56
N LEU A 410 8.68 14.32 26.15
CA LEU A 410 8.66 15.76 25.89
C LEU A 410 8.25 16.59 27.11
N ASN A 411 8.15 15.97 28.29
CA ASN A 411 7.68 16.59 29.52
C ASN A 411 6.31 17.30 29.35
N LYS A 412 5.38 16.66 28.63
CA LYS A 412 3.99 17.09 28.41
C LYS A 412 3.03 16.21 29.21
N ASP A 413 1.77 16.61 29.32
CA ASP A 413 0.73 15.84 29.99
C ASP A 413 0.54 14.47 29.29
N TRP A 414 0.88 13.40 30.00
CA TRP A 414 0.90 12.03 29.48
C TRP A 414 -0.05 11.09 30.24
N GLN A 415 -0.52 11.51 31.41
CA GLN A 415 -1.26 10.70 32.36
C GLN A 415 -2.61 10.23 31.80
N GLU A 416 -3.30 11.07 31.01
CA GLU A 416 -4.58 10.70 30.38
C GLU A 416 -4.37 9.60 29.30
N TYR A 417 -3.31 9.72 28.49
CA TYR A 417 -2.96 8.70 27.51
C TYR A 417 -2.58 7.39 28.20
N ALA A 418 -1.80 7.44 29.28
CA ALA A 418 -1.44 6.25 30.06
C ALA A 418 -2.66 5.60 30.72
N ALA A 419 -3.57 6.39 31.30
CA ALA A 419 -4.81 5.88 31.88
C ALA A 419 -5.70 5.23 30.82
N THR A 420 -5.82 5.85 29.64
CA THR A 420 -6.55 5.28 28.49
C THR A 420 -5.90 3.97 28.03
N HIS A 421 -4.57 3.94 27.89
CA HIS A 421 -3.84 2.72 27.54
C HIS A 421 -4.09 1.60 28.55
N GLN A 422 -4.01 1.90 29.85
CA GLN A 422 -4.27 0.93 30.92
C GLN A 422 -5.71 0.41 30.86
N LEU A 423 -6.69 1.30 30.68
CA LEU A 423 -8.11 0.93 30.53
C LEU A 423 -8.35 0.04 29.31
N LEU A 424 -7.73 0.37 28.17
CA LEU A 424 -7.92 -0.37 26.92
C LEU A 424 -7.08 -1.66 26.86
N THR A 425 -6.08 -1.84 27.71
CA THR A 425 -5.30 -3.08 27.84
C THR A 425 -5.73 -3.95 29.02
N ASP A 426 -6.63 -3.47 29.88
CA ASP A 426 -7.24 -4.28 30.93
C ASP A 426 -7.97 -5.49 30.30
N ASN A 427 -7.46 -6.69 30.61
CA ASN A 427 -7.94 -7.94 30.04
C ASN A 427 -9.34 -8.30 30.56
N THR A 428 -9.67 -7.95 31.81
CA THR A 428 -11.00 -8.21 32.40
C THR A 428 -12.09 -7.41 31.67
N LEU A 429 -11.83 -6.13 31.44
CA LEU A 429 -12.72 -5.26 30.70
C LEU A 429 -12.81 -5.66 29.23
N LEU A 430 -11.67 -5.95 28.59
CA LEU A 430 -11.64 -6.49 27.23
C LEU A 430 -12.51 -7.75 27.12
N ASP A 431 -12.37 -8.69 28.06
CA ASP A 431 -13.14 -9.93 28.08
C ASP A 431 -14.63 -9.66 28.23
N SER A 432 -15.03 -8.81 29.18
CA SER A 432 -16.44 -8.45 29.39
C SER A 432 -17.11 -7.81 28.15
N LEU A 433 -16.32 -7.11 27.33
CA LEU A 433 -16.84 -6.36 26.18
C LEU A 433 -16.76 -7.13 24.87
N HIS A 434 -15.80 -8.05 24.74
CA HIS A 434 -15.43 -8.66 23.46
C HIS A 434 -15.17 -10.17 23.50
N TRP A 435 -15.09 -10.83 24.66
CA TRP A 435 -14.92 -12.29 24.70
C TRP A 435 -16.25 -13.01 24.56
N SER A 436 -16.38 -13.82 23.52
CA SER A 436 -17.53 -14.67 23.28
C SER A 436 -17.34 -16.02 23.95
N GLU A 437 -18.01 -16.27 25.08
CA GLU A 437 -17.95 -17.57 25.75
C GLU A 437 -18.44 -18.72 24.86
N LYS A 438 -19.42 -18.45 24.00
CA LYS A 438 -19.92 -19.45 23.05
C LYS A 438 -18.88 -19.77 21.96
N GLY A 439 -18.20 -18.76 21.45
CA GLY A 439 -17.22 -18.90 20.37
C GLY A 439 -15.81 -19.23 20.85
N GLN A 440 -15.54 -19.06 22.15
CA GLN A 440 -14.20 -19.11 22.76
C GLN A 440 -13.18 -18.27 21.98
N GLN A 441 -13.56 -17.04 21.65
CA GLN A 441 -12.79 -16.10 20.82
C GLN A 441 -13.14 -14.66 21.20
N TYR A 442 -12.25 -13.71 20.86
CA TYR A 442 -12.62 -12.30 20.81
C TYR A 442 -13.47 -12.01 19.57
N SER A 443 -14.51 -11.20 19.73
CA SER A 443 -15.51 -10.91 18.71
C SER A 443 -15.94 -9.45 18.73
N ASP A 444 -16.32 -8.97 17.55
CA ASP A 444 -17.19 -7.81 17.46
C ASP A 444 -18.56 -8.13 18.08
N TYR A 445 -19.28 -7.09 18.51
CA TYR A 445 -20.63 -7.19 19.04
C TYR A 445 -21.59 -6.35 18.20
N GLY A 446 -22.82 -6.83 17.96
CA GLY A 446 -23.86 -6.03 17.32
C GLY A 446 -25.09 -6.84 16.92
N LEU A 447 -26.00 -6.21 16.17
CA LEU A 447 -27.24 -6.82 15.71
C LEU A 447 -26.96 -7.82 14.57
N HIS A 448 -26.88 -9.10 14.90
CA HIS A 448 -26.34 -10.12 14.00
C HIS A 448 -27.27 -11.34 13.83
N SER A 449 -27.25 -11.91 12.62
CA SER A 449 -27.87 -13.19 12.27
C SER A 449 -26.94 -13.99 11.37
N ASP A 450 -26.66 -15.24 11.73
CA ASP A 450 -25.77 -16.13 10.96
C ASP A 450 -26.51 -16.81 9.79
N ARG A 451 -27.80 -16.49 9.60
CA ARG A 451 -28.65 -17.04 8.54
C ARG A 451 -29.14 -15.91 7.63
N VAL A 452 -28.20 -15.38 6.86
CA VAL A 452 -28.45 -14.47 5.74
C VAL A 452 -28.03 -15.17 4.44
N LYS A 453 -28.74 -14.87 3.35
CA LYS A 453 -28.41 -15.38 2.00
C LYS A 453 -28.75 -14.33 0.95
N LEU A 454 -28.06 -14.40 -0.20
CA LEU A 454 -28.40 -13.60 -1.37
C LEU A 454 -29.40 -14.37 -2.25
N GLU A 455 -30.56 -13.76 -2.53
CA GLU A 455 -31.60 -14.34 -3.38
C GLU A 455 -32.08 -13.34 -4.44
N LYS A 456 -32.51 -13.83 -5.60
CA LYS A 456 -33.15 -12.97 -6.60
C LYS A 456 -34.53 -12.56 -6.08
N PRO A 457 -34.88 -11.26 -6.11
CA PRO A 457 -36.22 -10.82 -5.73
C PRO A 457 -37.27 -11.41 -6.70
N PRO A 458 -38.53 -11.56 -6.26
CA PRO A 458 -39.60 -12.01 -7.14
C PRO A 458 -39.80 -11.02 -8.31
N PRO A 459 -40.24 -11.50 -9.49
CA PRO A 459 -40.51 -10.63 -10.63
C PRO A 459 -41.61 -9.62 -10.32
N PRO A 460 -41.63 -8.44 -10.98
CA PRO A 460 -42.69 -7.46 -10.79
C PRO A 460 -44.08 -8.05 -11.04
N PRO A 461 -45.11 -7.71 -10.24
CA PRO A 461 -46.44 -8.33 -10.31
C PRO A 461 -47.24 -8.01 -11.60
N HIS A 462 -46.77 -7.09 -12.45
CA HIS A 462 -47.47 -6.61 -13.64
C HIS A 462 -46.62 -6.69 -14.93
N LEU A 463 -46.00 -7.86 -15.19
CA LEU A 463 -45.33 -8.09 -16.48
C LEU A 463 -46.37 -8.28 -17.60
N GLN A 464 -46.20 -7.57 -18.71
CA GLN A 464 -47.07 -7.76 -19.88
C GLN A 464 -46.83 -9.14 -20.53
N PRO A 465 -47.84 -9.75 -21.18
CA PRO A 465 -47.67 -11.01 -21.91
C PRO A 465 -46.52 -10.92 -22.92
N GLY A 466 -45.52 -11.80 -22.80
CA GLY A 466 -44.32 -11.80 -23.66
C GLY A 466 -43.14 -10.94 -23.17
N GLN A 467 -43.32 -10.13 -22.12
CA GLN A 467 -42.25 -9.34 -21.52
C GLN A 467 -41.36 -10.22 -20.63
N ARG A 468 -40.05 -10.26 -20.91
CA ARG A 468 -39.09 -10.95 -20.02
C ARG A 468 -38.94 -10.15 -18.71
N PRO A 469 -38.88 -10.82 -17.55
CA PRO A 469 -38.60 -10.15 -16.29
C PRO A 469 -37.27 -9.37 -16.36
N PRO A 470 -37.19 -8.18 -15.76
CA PRO A 470 -35.90 -7.49 -15.63
C PRO A 470 -34.93 -8.35 -14.81
N ASP A 471 -33.66 -8.38 -15.20
CA ASP A 471 -32.63 -9.06 -14.41
C ASP A 471 -32.28 -8.20 -13.19
N LEU A 472 -32.95 -8.48 -12.07
CA LEU A 472 -32.76 -7.76 -10.82
C LEU A 472 -31.58 -8.37 -10.03
N PRO A 473 -30.72 -7.53 -9.43
CA PRO A 473 -29.61 -8.02 -8.63
C PRO A 473 -30.12 -8.78 -7.42
N LYS A 474 -29.32 -9.76 -6.96
CA LYS A 474 -29.64 -10.48 -5.72
C LYS A 474 -29.66 -9.53 -4.52
N ILE A 475 -30.58 -9.78 -3.60
CA ILE A 475 -30.72 -9.06 -2.33
C ILE A 475 -30.53 -10.00 -1.14
N ARG A 476 -30.05 -9.45 -0.03
CA ARG A 476 -29.87 -10.14 1.24
C ARG A 476 -31.22 -10.37 1.90
N VAL A 477 -31.52 -11.65 2.11
CA VAL A 477 -32.69 -12.12 2.85
C VAL A 477 -32.25 -12.64 4.21
N THR A 478 -32.89 -12.15 5.27
CA THR A 478 -32.63 -12.54 6.66
C THR A 478 -33.57 -13.67 7.08
N VAL A 479 -33.03 -14.89 7.22
CA VAL A 479 -33.81 -16.11 7.50
C VAL A 479 -34.10 -16.28 9.00
N SER A 480 -33.22 -15.81 9.88
CA SER A 480 -33.52 -15.65 11.32
C SER A 480 -33.47 -14.19 11.70
N GLN A 481 -34.45 -13.75 12.48
CA GLN A 481 -34.45 -12.43 13.14
C GLN A 481 -33.09 -12.18 13.81
N PRO A 482 -32.44 -11.04 13.53
CA PRO A 482 -31.16 -10.73 14.14
C PRO A 482 -31.33 -10.40 15.62
N LYS A 483 -30.27 -10.66 16.40
CA LYS A 483 -30.23 -10.36 17.84
C LYS A 483 -28.93 -9.65 18.17
N GLN A 484 -28.95 -8.86 19.23
CA GLN A 484 -27.72 -8.30 19.81
C GLN A 484 -26.89 -9.45 20.39
N LYS A 485 -25.72 -9.71 19.82
CA LYS A 485 -24.81 -10.79 20.23
C LYS A 485 -23.40 -10.56 19.70
N PHE A 486 -22.46 -11.36 20.21
CA PHE A 486 -21.14 -11.49 19.59
C PHE A 486 -21.25 -12.10 18.18
N VAL A 487 -20.48 -11.53 17.26
CA VAL A 487 -20.39 -11.96 15.86
C VAL A 487 -19.47 -13.16 15.77
N ASP A 488 -19.97 -14.27 15.24
CA ASP A 488 -19.20 -15.51 15.06
C ASP A 488 -18.41 -15.46 13.74
N ALA A 489 -17.27 -14.75 13.79
CA ALA A 489 -16.40 -14.51 12.65
C ALA A 489 -14.93 -14.66 13.05
N PHE A 490 -14.52 -15.88 13.41
CA PHE A 490 -13.12 -16.16 13.78
C PHE A 490 -12.17 -15.91 12.59
N GLY A 491 -11.21 -15.02 12.78
CA GLY A 491 -10.31 -14.53 11.74
C GLY A 491 -9.40 -13.44 12.28
N TYR A 492 -8.81 -12.64 11.38
CA TYR A 492 -7.88 -11.57 11.79
C TYR A 492 -8.45 -10.61 12.83
N VAL A 493 -9.73 -10.21 12.72
CA VAL A 493 -10.36 -9.30 13.70
C VAL A 493 -10.34 -9.90 15.11
N SER A 494 -10.65 -11.20 15.23
CA SER A 494 -10.59 -11.93 16.51
C SER A 494 -9.19 -12.01 17.11
N LEU A 495 -8.16 -11.88 16.28
CA LEU A 495 -6.76 -11.94 16.73
C LEU A 495 -6.22 -10.59 17.20
N PHE A 496 -6.89 -9.45 16.98
CA PHE A 496 -6.32 -8.13 17.28
C PHE A 496 -5.76 -7.95 18.70
N PRO A 497 -6.42 -8.43 19.77
CA PRO A 497 -5.84 -8.40 21.10
C PRO A 497 -4.48 -9.13 21.17
N PHE A 498 -4.35 -10.24 20.47
CA PHE A 498 -3.09 -10.99 20.35
C PHE A 498 -2.08 -10.29 19.43
N LEU A 499 -2.51 -9.85 18.23
CA LEU A 499 -1.65 -9.19 17.24
C LEU A 499 -0.97 -7.94 17.81
N LEU A 500 -1.67 -7.19 18.66
CA LEU A 500 -1.15 -5.99 19.32
C LEU A 500 -0.65 -6.23 20.75
N LYS A 501 -0.44 -7.50 21.13
CA LYS A 501 0.22 -7.93 22.38
C LYS A 501 -0.49 -7.44 23.65
N ILE A 502 -1.82 -7.38 23.61
CA ILE A 502 -2.68 -6.93 24.73
C ILE A 502 -2.99 -8.10 25.68
N VAL A 503 -3.10 -9.33 25.16
CA VAL A 503 -3.44 -10.49 25.98
C VAL A 503 -2.28 -10.82 26.93
N ASN A 504 -2.56 -11.02 28.21
CA ASN A 504 -1.52 -11.39 29.18
C ASN A 504 -0.90 -12.77 28.86
N SER A 505 0.41 -12.92 29.12
CA SER A 505 1.17 -14.13 28.78
C SER A 505 0.76 -15.39 29.54
N ASP A 506 0.06 -15.24 30.67
CA ASP A 506 -0.48 -16.30 31.53
C ASP A 506 -1.98 -16.55 31.33
N SER A 507 -2.65 -15.76 30.48
CA SER A 507 -4.08 -15.88 30.23
C SER A 507 -4.45 -17.20 29.55
N PRO A 508 -5.43 -17.97 30.05
CA PRO A 508 -5.96 -19.14 29.34
C PRO A 508 -6.50 -18.81 27.93
N LYS A 509 -6.87 -17.55 27.69
CA LYS A 509 -7.31 -17.09 26.36
C LYS A 509 -6.16 -17.02 25.36
N LEU A 510 -4.94 -16.73 25.83
CA LEU A 510 -3.73 -16.83 24.99
C LEU A 510 -3.52 -18.27 24.54
N TYR A 511 -3.62 -19.24 25.45
CA TYR A 511 -3.54 -20.65 25.09
C TYR A 511 -4.56 -21.02 24.01
N LYS A 512 -5.83 -20.62 24.20
CA LYS A 512 -6.89 -20.87 23.21
C LYS A 512 -6.57 -20.28 21.84
N ILE A 513 -6.08 -19.05 21.80
CA ILE A 513 -5.65 -18.39 20.55
C ILE A 513 -4.53 -19.19 19.88
N LEU A 514 -3.49 -19.56 20.63
CA LEU A 514 -2.34 -20.30 20.09
C LEU A 514 -2.76 -21.68 19.56
N THR A 515 -3.63 -22.40 20.27
CA THR A 515 -4.13 -23.70 19.80
C THR A 515 -4.99 -23.56 18.54
N ASP A 516 -5.84 -22.54 18.48
CA ASP A 516 -6.71 -22.29 17.32
C ASP A 516 -5.93 -21.82 16.09
N LEU A 517 -4.83 -21.08 16.30
CA LEU A 517 -3.95 -20.65 15.22
C LEU A 517 -3.40 -21.85 14.44
N LYS A 518 -3.11 -22.97 15.11
CA LYS A 518 -2.57 -24.20 14.50
C LYS A 518 -3.61 -25.13 13.91
N ASP A 519 -4.91 -24.86 14.10
CA ASP A 519 -5.97 -25.68 13.55
C ASP A 519 -6.14 -25.45 12.03
N PRO A 520 -5.93 -26.47 11.17
CA PRO A 520 -6.10 -26.36 9.72
C PRO A 520 -7.55 -26.10 9.27
N GLY A 521 -8.53 -26.43 10.12
CA GLY A 521 -9.95 -26.10 9.94
C GLY A 521 -10.27 -24.64 10.27
N LEU A 522 -9.39 -23.95 11.00
CA LEU A 522 -9.53 -22.53 11.31
C LEU A 522 -8.60 -21.72 10.41
N LEU A 523 -7.55 -21.12 10.97
CA LEU A 523 -6.71 -20.14 10.27
C LEU A 523 -5.43 -20.76 9.69
N TRP A 524 -4.99 -21.94 10.15
CA TRP A 524 -3.71 -22.49 9.71
C TRP A 524 -3.73 -23.01 8.27
N SER A 525 -2.74 -22.61 7.48
CA SER A 525 -2.44 -23.22 6.19
C SER A 525 -0.94 -23.42 6.01
N GLU A 526 -0.55 -24.22 5.00
CA GLU A 526 0.85 -24.42 4.62
C GLU A 526 1.52 -23.17 4.03
N TYR A 527 0.77 -22.08 3.86
CA TYR A 527 1.22 -20.86 3.20
C TYR A 527 1.12 -19.60 4.08
N GLY A 528 0.58 -19.73 5.31
CA GLY A 528 0.31 -18.61 6.22
C GLY A 528 -1.06 -18.70 6.90
N LEU A 529 -1.39 -17.70 7.74
CA LEU A 529 -2.69 -17.59 8.41
C LEU A 529 -3.74 -17.03 7.45
N ARG A 530 -4.92 -17.64 7.41
CA ARG A 530 -6.10 -17.16 6.67
C ARG A 530 -6.67 -15.89 7.29
N SER A 531 -7.23 -15.03 6.44
CA SER A 531 -8.01 -13.88 6.92
C SER A 531 -9.27 -14.27 7.69
N LEU A 532 -9.92 -15.37 7.31
CA LEU A 532 -11.13 -15.88 7.95
C LEU A 532 -11.05 -17.41 8.06
N ALA A 533 -11.53 -17.95 9.18
CA ALA A 533 -11.53 -19.39 9.45
C ALA A 533 -12.25 -20.17 8.37
N ARG A 534 -11.67 -21.30 7.96
CA ARG A 534 -12.23 -22.16 6.90
C ARG A 534 -13.60 -22.72 7.25
N LEU A 535 -13.86 -22.98 8.53
CA LEU A 535 -15.16 -23.42 9.04
C LEU A 535 -16.21 -22.30 9.13
N ASN A 536 -15.84 -21.02 8.92
CA ASN A 536 -16.80 -19.93 8.95
C ASN A 536 -17.77 -20.00 7.74
N LYS A 537 -19.04 -19.68 7.96
CA LYS A 537 -20.09 -19.71 6.90
C LYS A 537 -19.81 -18.77 5.73
N LEU A 538 -19.06 -17.69 5.97
CA LEU A 538 -18.71 -16.67 4.99
C LEU A 538 -17.32 -16.90 4.37
N TYR A 539 -16.59 -17.95 4.74
CA TYR A 539 -15.33 -18.32 4.10
C TYR A 539 -15.54 -18.53 2.59
N ASN A 540 -14.71 -17.83 1.80
CA ASN A 540 -14.68 -17.87 0.34
C ASN A 540 -16.05 -17.57 -0.32
N ARG A 541 -16.93 -16.80 0.37
CA ARG A 541 -18.22 -16.37 -0.16
C ARG A 541 -18.12 -14.97 -0.76
N PHE A 542 -18.68 -14.83 -1.97
CA PHE A 542 -18.88 -13.55 -2.61
C PHE A 542 -19.76 -12.64 -1.74
N ASN A 543 -19.48 -11.34 -1.73
CA ASN A 543 -20.29 -10.39 -0.98
C ASN A 543 -21.51 -9.90 -1.77
N THR A 544 -21.43 -9.87 -3.09
CA THR A 544 -22.56 -9.61 -3.98
C THR A 544 -22.62 -10.73 -5.04
N GLU A 545 -23.33 -10.50 -6.14
CA GLU A 545 -23.26 -11.42 -7.28
C GLU A 545 -21.92 -11.40 -8.00
N HIS A 546 -21.16 -10.30 -7.86
CA HIS A 546 -19.93 -10.07 -8.62
C HIS A 546 -18.70 -9.81 -7.76
N ASP A 547 -18.88 -9.41 -6.49
CA ASP A 547 -17.76 -9.07 -5.61
C ASP A 547 -17.15 -10.35 -4.99
N PRO A 548 -15.96 -10.79 -5.43
CA PRO A 548 -15.31 -11.99 -4.91
C PRO A 548 -14.86 -11.79 -3.46
N PRO A 549 -14.61 -12.90 -2.72
CA PRO A 549 -14.06 -12.82 -1.36
C PRO A 549 -12.68 -12.16 -1.35
N TYR A 550 -12.46 -11.23 -0.42
CA TYR A 550 -11.19 -10.49 -0.26
C TYR A 550 -10.50 -10.83 1.08
N TRP A 551 -11.12 -10.45 2.20
CA TRP A 551 -10.73 -10.74 3.58
C TRP A 551 -11.49 -11.94 4.16
N ARG A 552 -11.87 -12.89 3.28
CA ARG A 552 -12.69 -14.08 3.62
C ARG A 552 -11.99 -15.40 3.32
N GLY A 553 -10.69 -15.49 3.59
CA GLY A 553 -9.90 -16.69 3.37
C GLY A 553 -8.46 -16.43 2.94
N PRO A 554 -8.20 -15.56 1.94
CA PRO A 554 -6.83 -15.26 1.48
C PRO A 554 -5.89 -14.84 2.60
N ILE A 555 -4.59 -15.06 2.38
CA ILE A 555 -3.50 -14.78 3.31
C ILE A 555 -2.90 -13.42 3.00
N TRP A 556 -2.73 -12.58 4.02
CA TRP A 556 -2.29 -11.20 3.89
C TRP A 556 -1.07 -10.95 4.78
N ILE A 557 -0.02 -10.37 4.20
CA ILE A 557 1.30 -10.34 4.82
C ILE A 557 1.39 -9.32 5.96
N ASN A 558 0.68 -8.20 5.88
CA ASN A 558 0.55 -7.25 7.00
C ASN A 558 0.06 -7.91 8.30
N MET A 559 -1.04 -8.67 8.23
CA MET A 559 -1.62 -9.33 9.42
C MET A 559 -0.75 -10.50 9.88
N ASN A 560 -0.16 -11.26 8.95
CA ASN A 560 0.77 -12.33 9.28
C ASN A 560 2.08 -11.80 9.90
N TYR A 561 2.56 -10.62 9.48
CA TYR A 561 3.70 -9.95 10.10
C TYR A 561 3.39 -9.58 11.57
N LEU A 562 2.22 -9.00 11.84
CA LEU A 562 1.79 -8.71 13.22
C LEU A 562 1.67 -10.01 14.04
N ALA A 563 1.13 -11.08 13.46
CA ALA A 563 1.03 -12.38 14.13
C ALA A 563 2.41 -12.96 14.47
N LEU A 564 3.37 -12.91 13.55
CA LEU A 564 4.75 -13.32 13.82
C LEU A 564 5.41 -12.45 14.90
N GLY A 565 5.18 -11.14 14.87
CA GLY A 565 5.68 -10.23 15.91
C GLY A 565 5.07 -10.49 17.29
N ALA A 566 3.80 -10.92 17.36
CA ALA A 566 3.15 -11.35 18.58
C ALA A 566 3.68 -12.71 19.07
N LEU A 567 3.75 -13.72 18.20
CA LEU A 567 4.31 -15.03 18.52
C LEU A 567 5.75 -14.91 19.02
N HIS A 568 6.58 -14.11 18.34
CA HIS A 568 7.95 -13.83 18.77
C HIS A 568 7.99 -13.14 20.14
N HIS A 569 7.07 -12.21 20.41
CA HIS A 569 6.96 -11.59 21.73
C HIS A 569 6.63 -12.63 22.81
N TYR A 570 5.57 -13.42 22.64
CA TYR A 570 5.16 -14.41 23.64
C TYR A 570 6.17 -15.57 23.80
N ALA A 571 6.94 -15.88 22.76
CA ALA A 571 8.06 -16.82 22.83
C ALA A 571 9.25 -16.31 23.66
N HIS A 572 9.31 -15.01 23.96
CA HIS A 572 10.37 -14.38 24.77
C HIS A 572 9.85 -13.77 26.08
N THR A 573 8.54 -13.70 26.28
CA THR A 573 7.91 -13.26 27.52
C THR A 573 7.71 -14.43 28.46
N SER A 574 7.97 -14.26 29.76
CA SER A 574 7.68 -15.28 30.77
C SER A 574 6.19 -15.63 30.80
N GLY A 575 5.86 -16.90 30.73
CA GLY A 575 4.49 -17.41 30.78
C GLY A 575 4.42 -18.90 30.45
N PRO A 576 3.31 -19.57 30.77
CA PRO A 576 3.15 -21.02 30.57
C PRO A 576 3.06 -21.47 29.10
N TYR A 577 2.93 -20.52 28.15
CA TYR A 577 2.73 -20.83 26.72
C TYR A 577 3.90 -20.36 25.84
N LYS A 578 5.05 -20.05 26.44
CA LYS A 578 6.23 -19.53 25.76
C LYS A 578 6.73 -20.49 24.68
N GLU A 579 6.88 -21.77 25.03
CA GLU A 579 7.36 -22.82 24.13
C GLU A 579 6.41 -23.01 22.94
N LEU A 580 5.10 -23.09 23.23
CA LEU A 580 4.06 -23.21 22.20
C LEU A 580 4.09 -22.02 21.23
N ALA A 581 4.22 -20.79 21.73
CA ALA A 581 4.34 -19.61 20.87
C ALA A 581 5.60 -19.67 19.98
N GLY A 582 6.72 -20.17 20.51
CA GLY A 582 7.97 -20.37 19.75
C GLY A 582 7.86 -21.41 18.64
N GLU A 583 7.17 -22.52 18.89
CA GLU A 583 6.91 -23.55 17.87
C GLU A 583 6.05 -23.00 16.72
N ILE A 584 4.94 -22.34 17.05
CA ILE A 584 4.03 -21.74 16.06
C ILE A 584 4.75 -20.65 15.26
N TYR A 585 5.58 -19.84 15.92
CA TYR A 585 6.41 -18.81 15.28
C TYR A 585 7.28 -19.41 14.18
N ASN A 586 8.06 -20.45 14.51
CA ASN A 586 9.00 -21.08 13.58
C ASN A 586 8.27 -21.65 12.36
N ASP A 587 7.17 -22.37 12.59
CA ASP A 587 6.38 -22.98 11.52
C ASP A 587 5.72 -21.93 10.61
N LEU A 588 5.11 -20.90 11.19
CA LEU A 588 4.41 -19.87 10.43
C LEU A 588 5.39 -19.07 9.57
N ARG A 589 6.54 -18.70 10.15
CA ARG A 589 7.60 -17.99 9.44
C ARG A 589 8.13 -18.80 8.27
N ALA A 590 8.40 -20.09 8.49
CA ALA A 590 8.87 -21.00 7.46
C ALA A 590 7.86 -21.11 6.30
N ASN A 591 6.57 -21.28 6.60
CA ASN A 591 5.50 -21.39 5.60
C ASN A 591 5.39 -20.12 4.74
N LEU A 592 5.38 -18.94 5.36
CA LEU A 592 5.27 -17.66 4.66
C LEU A 592 6.47 -17.42 3.75
N VAL A 593 7.69 -17.54 4.28
CA VAL A 593 8.92 -17.28 3.50
C VAL A 593 9.03 -18.26 2.33
N LYS A 594 8.82 -19.56 2.59
CA LYS A 594 8.85 -20.59 1.55
C LYS A 594 7.86 -20.29 0.43
N ASN A 595 6.62 -19.95 0.78
CA ASN A 595 5.59 -19.68 -0.22
C ASN A 595 5.89 -18.41 -1.04
N MET A 596 6.23 -17.31 -0.39
CA MET A 596 6.50 -16.04 -1.08
C MET A 596 7.74 -16.11 -1.97
N VAL A 597 8.81 -16.79 -1.54
CA VAL A 597 10.01 -16.99 -2.37
C VAL A 597 9.67 -17.88 -3.58
N LYS A 598 8.92 -18.97 -3.37
CA LYS A 598 8.47 -19.85 -4.46
C LYS A 598 7.65 -19.07 -5.49
N GLU A 599 6.70 -18.24 -5.05
CA GLU A 599 5.86 -17.44 -5.93
C GLU A 599 6.66 -16.38 -6.68
N PHE A 600 7.58 -15.70 -6.01
CA PHE A 600 8.49 -14.77 -6.68
C PHE A 600 9.35 -15.46 -7.75
N GLN A 601 9.88 -16.65 -7.46
CA GLN A 601 10.64 -17.42 -8.46
C GLN A 601 9.78 -17.88 -9.64
N ARG A 602 8.50 -18.21 -9.39
CA ARG A 602 7.56 -18.67 -10.41
C ARG A 602 7.08 -17.53 -11.32
N THR A 603 6.82 -16.34 -10.75
CA THR A 603 6.13 -15.26 -11.47
C THR A 603 6.97 -14.00 -11.67
N GLY A 604 8.09 -13.85 -10.96
CA GLY A 604 8.91 -12.63 -10.95
C GLY A 604 8.34 -11.49 -10.11
N TYR A 605 7.28 -11.73 -9.32
CA TYR A 605 6.54 -10.68 -8.59
C TYR A 605 6.21 -11.06 -7.15
N ILE A 606 6.05 -10.03 -6.32
CA ILE A 606 5.41 -10.12 -5.00
C ILE A 606 3.96 -9.66 -5.16
N TRP A 607 3.05 -10.36 -4.49
CA TRP A 607 1.61 -10.20 -4.65
C TRP A 607 0.95 -9.60 -3.42
N GLU A 608 -0.23 -9.02 -3.62
CA GLU A 608 -1.04 -8.36 -2.59
C GLU A 608 -1.47 -9.34 -1.48
N ASN A 609 -1.98 -10.51 -1.89
CA ASN A 609 -2.36 -11.60 -1.01
C ASN A 609 -2.05 -12.95 -1.67
N TYR A 610 -2.18 -14.04 -0.91
CA TYR A 610 -1.88 -15.39 -1.35
C TYR A 610 -3.05 -16.34 -1.11
N SER A 611 -3.25 -17.30 -2.00
CA SER A 611 -4.29 -18.30 -1.84
C SER A 611 -3.99 -19.22 -0.66
N ASP A 612 -4.96 -19.39 0.23
CA ASP A 612 -4.87 -20.31 1.37
C ASP A 612 -4.95 -21.81 1.01
N LYS A 613 -5.21 -22.11 -0.26
CA LYS A 613 -5.36 -23.46 -0.82
C LYS A 613 -4.15 -23.90 -1.63
N THR A 614 -3.62 -23.02 -2.48
CA THR A 614 -2.55 -23.34 -3.44
C THR A 614 -1.25 -22.59 -3.15
N GLY A 615 -1.27 -21.57 -2.29
CA GLY A 615 -0.16 -20.66 -2.06
C GLY A 615 0.03 -19.63 -3.18
N GLU A 616 -0.72 -19.71 -4.27
CA GLU A 616 -0.53 -18.82 -5.42
C GLU A 616 -0.82 -17.36 -5.08
N GLY A 617 0.05 -16.47 -5.57
CA GLY A 617 -0.15 -15.02 -5.49
C GLY A 617 -1.41 -14.57 -6.20
N LYS A 618 -2.15 -13.64 -5.57
CA LYS A 618 -3.44 -13.12 -6.01
C LYS A 618 -3.53 -11.60 -5.80
N GLY A 619 -4.47 -10.99 -6.49
CA GLY A 619 -4.69 -9.54 -6.44
C GLY A 619 -3.64 -8.77 -7.25
N SER A 620 -3.35 -7.55 -6.80
CA SER A 620 -2.46 -6.63 -7.48
C SER A 620 -1.00 -7.10 -7.44
N HIS A 621 -0.24 -6.77 -8.50
CA HIS A 621 1.19 -7.06 -8.60
C HIS A 621 1.89 -6.08 -9.58
N PRO A 622 3.19 -5.76 -9.39
CA PRO A 622 3.98 -5.99 -8.18
C PRO A 622 3.37 -5.22 -7.00
N PHE A 623 3.14 -5.92 -5.90
CA PHE A 623 2.66 -5.37 -4.64
C PHE A 623 3.78 -5.42 -3.63
N THR A 624 4.66 -4.43 -3.68
CA THR A 624 5.71 -4.23 -2.68
C THR A 624 5.32 -3.16 -1.68
N GLY A 625 4.02 -3.01 -1.43
CA GLY A 625 3.49 -2.38 -0.22
C GLY A 625 3.74 -3.27 1.00
N TRP A 626 2.72 -3.61 1.79
CA TRP A 626 2.93 -4.45 2.98
C TRP A 626 3.58 -5.81 2.70
N SER A 627 3.49 -6.37 1.48
CA SER A 627 4.10 -7.67 1.20
C SER A 627 5.63 -7.58 1.13
N ALA A 628 6.22 -6.38 1.06
CA ALA A 628 7.64 -6.16 1.26
C ALA A 628 8.09 -6.46 2.70
N LEU A 629 7.17 -6.57 3.68
CA LEU A 629 7.48 -7.02 5.04
C LEU A 629 8.11 -8.43 5.08
N LEU A 630 8.07 -9.20 3.97
CA LEU A 630 8.89 -10.41 3.80
C LEU A 630 10.35 -10.17 4.24
N VAL A 631 10.94 -9.01 3.91
CA VAL A 631 12.32 -8.68 4.28
C VAL A 631 12.49 -8.66 5.81
N LEU A 632 11.54 -8.08 6.53
CA LEU A 632 11.55 -8.04 7.99
C LEU A 632 11.25 -9.41 8.60
N ILE A 633 10.33 -10.18 8.01
CA ILE A 633 10.04 -11.55 8.42
C ILE A 633 11.30 -12.43 8.31
N MET A 634 12.01 -12.36 7.19
CA MET A 634 13.27 -13.07 7.01
C MET A 634 14.35 -12.55 7.98
N GLY A 635 14.44 -11.24 8.19
CA GLY A 635 15.34 -10.63 9.17
C GLY A 635 14.97 -10.88 10.64
N GLU A 636 13.80 -11.44 10.93
CA GLU A 636 13.24 -11.57 12.30
C GLU A 636 13.20 -10.22 13.03
N VAL A 637 12.82 -9.18 12.29
CA VAL A 637 12.76 -7.81 12.77
C VAL A 637 11.30 -7.44 12.97
N TYR A 638 10.87 -7.37 14.24
CA TYR A 638 9.48 -7.07 14.62
C TYR A 638 9.31 -5.72 15.30
#